data_AF-A0A075MTW7-F1
#
_entry.id   AF-A0A075MTW7-F1
#
_cell.length_a   1.000
_cell.length_b   1.000
_cell.length_c   1.000
_cell.angle_alpha   90.00
_cell.angle_beta   90.00
_cell.angle_gamma   90.00
#
_symmetry.space_group_name_H-M   'P 1'
#
loop_
_entity.id
_entity.type
_entity.pdbx_description
1 polymer ?
#
loop_
_entity_poly.entity_id
_entity_poly.type
_entity_poly.pdbx_seq_one_letter_code
_entity_poly.pdbx_strand_id
1 'polypeptide(L)'
;MSLIGIDSIVQEIEDRRLYNDDEITAFLVHKGIVNREQKIQLFKAITEDFLYDHSFMQNHIMEVFSDGDDFVDLILHLSSKNYHSSVSKLADAYKHDPVQALNLYDKILKNDSKSRSIPLAQILFGIGKNDLTKFYSMLDFSDQRPEIKTAYIEALRYLSYEVSIKKSSIDYVIEQSDSVDAGIRETAIHFMLSAGIDDIDVRNRLVELASNGQQNDKIRIGWNGLILQKRNKSLCLELVKLLSESEDIAVLKSLGITMGSVAEDYPVECLEIIRRWFNTESLRNKISTGWAPERVDAYLLKWITEEKDELILKFDLPKLIWDIFEKGDKTRLLNILYKIDVSTEGGLTVFDEVAGKALSEMHKNPQHDSTFVERCHELVCRMAIARGVDPSTIKINKDDKTLLTLAILERATADKKEIDFSAVLSNVAQYKNIERLVGRKWFEERASKKDTSQPLIWLLAKANPKEEEIKQLFEELEKYKDDQLRKWSVLMAIRLKLQPYAVLEHIDRSIAIFMKDPLPRLKAVRDSLINPDQIYQTVGELVLAAHLRAAYPAEIQFKVGKKIAGCRTIIEGKEIIIEVVNPDMSLESKYLRGVLTQAGNRTKSQIKNKLKEQIPEIAKNTDAPIFLAINRGRSGIDDMEIADTLYGSLKVRMYLDKETSKVVKSESFREADGISTDNAGRQVSGVIFYNTVFDFSDFKEKLEGDIFENDTDRPVSKDMIKKMKEVLFNKALP
;
A
#
# COMPACT_ATOMS: atom_id res chain seq x y z
N MET A 1 50.72 -18.62 -29.63
CA MET A 1 49.56 -17.94 -29.04
C MET A 1 48.86 -18.95 -28.14
N SER A 2 48.87 -18.73 -26.83
CA SER A 2 48.09 -19.56 -25.90
C SER A 2 46.61 -19.40 -26.22
N LEU A 3 45.88 -20.50 -26.34
CA LEU A 3 44.42 -20.50 -26.38
C LEU A 3 43.93 -19.72 -25.15
N ILE A 4 43.45 -18.49 -25.36
CA ILE A 4 42.71 -17.78 -24.32
C ILE A 4 41.45 -18.62 -24.09
N GLY A 5 41.26 -19.09 -22.86
CA GLY A 5 40.07 -19.87 -22.50
C GLY A 5 38.81 -19.04 -22.72
N ILE A 6 37.78 -19.64 -23.29
CA ILE A 6 36.51 -18.95 -23.59
C ILE A 6 35.89 -18.35 -22.33
N ASP A 7 36.02 -19.02 -21.19
CA ASP A 7 35.57 -18.52 -19.89
C ASP A 7 36.24 -17.19 -19.52
N SER A 8 37.53 -17.02 -19.85
CA SER A 8 38.24 -15.75 -19.65
C SER A 8 37.72 -14.64 -20.57
N ILE A 9 37.18 -14.99 -21.74
CA ILE A 9 36.58 -14.03 -22.68
C ILE A 9 35.20 -13.62 -22.18
N VAL A 10 34.40 -14.57 -21.68
CA VAL A 10 33.09 -14.27 -21.06
C VAL A 10 33.26 -13.37 -19.83
N GLN A 11 34.21 -13.69 -18.94
CA GLN A 11 34.52 -12.84 -17.79
C GLN A 11 34.95 -11.43 -18.20
N GLU A 12 35.71 -11.29 -19.29
CA GLU A 12 36.13 -9.98 -19.77
C GLU A 12 34.98 -9.17 -20.41
N ILE A 13 34.01 -9.84 -21.04
CA ILE A 13 32.76 -9.20 -21.50
C ILE A 13 31.99 -8.67 -20.29
N GLU A 14 31.90 -9.44 -19.19
CA GLU A 14 31.26 -9.02 -17.93
C GLU A 14 31.96 -7.82 -17.30
N ASP A 15 33.27 -7.95 -17.09
CA ASP A 15 34.09 -6.93 -16.43
C ASP A 15 34.02 -5.59 -17.17
N ARG A 16 33.93 -5.65 -18.50
CA ARG A 16 33.80 -4.48 -19.38
C ARG A 16 32.37 -3.99 -19.57
N ARG A 17 31.38 -4.75 -19.11
CA ARG A 17 29.95 -4.43 -19.23
C ARG A 17 29.55 -4.18 -20.69
N LEU A 18 30.02 -5.03 -21.60
CA LEU A 18 29.63 -4.94 -23.01
C LEU A 18 28.23 -5.53 -23.16
N TYR A 19 27.27 -4.69 -23.52
CA TYR A 19 25.86 -5.10 -23.61
C TYR A 19 25.26 -4.93 -25.01
N ASN A 20 25.97 -4.27 -25.92
CA ASN A 20 25.51 -4.06 -27.28
C ASN A 20 26.13 -5.10 -28.23
N ASP A 21 25.31 -5.65 -29.13
CA ASP A 21 25.68 -6.55 -30.23
C ASP A 21 26.94 -6.10 -30.98
N ASP A 22 27.03 -4.82 -31.35
CA ASP A 22 28.16 -4.23 -32.07
C ASP A 22 29.45 -4.23 -31.22
N GLU A 23 29.32 -3.94 -29.92
CA GLU A 23 30.45 -3.89 -29.00
C GLU A 23 31.00 -5.29 -28.71
N ILE A 24 30.11 -6.26 -28.49
CA ILE A 24 30.46 -7.66 -28.30
C ILE A 24 31.12 -8.18 -29.58
N THR A 25 30.54 -7.91 -30.75
CA THR A 25 31.11 -8.34 -32.04
C THR A 25 32.50 -7.74 -32.26
N ALA A 26 32.68 -6.43 -32.08
CA ALA A 26 33.97 -5.78 -32.23
C ALA A 26 35.02 -6.33 -31.25
N PHE A 27 34.60 -6.60 -30.01
CA PHE A 27 35.45 -7.21 -28.99
C PHE A 27 35.87 -8.63 -29.36
N LEU A 28 34.94 -9.47 -29.83
CA LEU A 28 35.24 -10.84 -30.24
C LEU A 28 36.17 -10.91 -31.45
N VAL A 29 35.98 -10.01 -32.42
CA VAL A 29 36.91 -9.85 -33.56
C VAL A 29 38.30 -9.46 -33.06
N HIS A 30 38.39 -8.52 -32.13
CA HIS A 30 39.67 -8.12 -31.53
C HIS A 30 40.35 -9.27 -30.77
N LYS A 31 39.57 -10.13 -30.11
CA LYS A 31 40.05 -11.33 -29.41
C LYS A 31 40.35 -12.52 -30.33
N GLY A 32 40.12 -12.37 -31.64
CA GLY A 32 40.37 -13.42 -32.63
C GLY A 32 39.37 -14.58 -32.55
N ILE A 33 38.18 -14.37 -31.96
CA ILE A 33 37.08 -15.34 -31.96
C ILE A 33 36.34 -15.21 -33.29
N VAL A 34 36.92 -15.84 -34.32
CA VAL A 34 36.45 -15.70 -35.70
C VAL A 34 35.94 -17.01 -36.29
N ASN A 35 36.37 -18.16 -35.75
CA ASN A 35 35.97 -19.46 -36.30
C ASN A 35 34.69 -19.99 -35.66
N ARG A 36 34.03 -20.89 -36.38
CA ARG A 36 32.73 -21.46 -36.00
C ARG A 36 32.76 -22.21 -34.66
N GLU A 37 33.79 -23.01 -34.42
CA GLU A 37 33.92 -23.83 -33.21
C GLU A 37 34.04 -22.95 -31.95
N GLN A 38 34.87 -21.92 -32.00
CA GLN A 38 35.04 -20.96 -30.90
C GLN A 38 33.74 -20.18 -30.63
N LYS A 39 33.00 -19.79 -31.67
CA LYS A 39 31.69 -19.14 -31.51
C LYS A 39 30.65 -20.07 -30.87
N ILE A 40 30.63 -21.34 -31.25
CA ILE A 40 29.75 -22.35 -30.61
C ILE A 40 30.07 -22.50 -29.12
N GLN A 41 31.35 -22.65 -28.78
CA GLN A 41 31.78 -22.77 -27.39
C GLN A 41 31.48 -21.49 -26.60
N LEU A 42 31.67 -20.31 -27.20
CA LEU A 42 31.32 -19.02 -26.61
C LEU A 42 29.82 -18.90 -26.32
N PHE A 43 28.96 -19.25 -27.28
CA PHE A 43 27.51 -19.23 -27.05
C PHE A 43 27.09 -20.15 -25.91
N LYS A 44 27.71 -21.34 -25.78
CA LYS A 44 27.45 -22.22 -24.62
C LYS A 44 27.87 -21.55 -23.31
N ALA A 45 29.09 -21.01 -23.24
CA ALA A 45 29.61 -20.35 -22.04
C ALA A 45 28.78 -19.13 -21.62
N ILE A 46 28.34 -18.30 -22.57
CA ILE A 46 27.47 -17.14 -22.29
C ILE A 46 26.15 -17.58 -21.61
N THR A 47 25.62 -18.77 -21.89
CA THR A 47 24.38 -19.23 -21.25
C THR A 47 24.55 -19.85 -19.86
N GLU A 48 25.78 -20.08 -19.39
CA GLU A 48 26.04 -20.69 -18.08
C GLU A 48 26.23 -19.65 -16.98
N ASP A 49 26.86 -18.53 -17.29
CA ASP A 49 27.24 -17.51 -16.30
C ASP A 49 26.43 -16.20 -16.40
N PHE A 50 25.72 -15.96 -17.52
CA PHE A 50 25.22 -14.63 -17.88
C PHE A 50 23.69 -14.48 -17.83
N LEU A 51 23.21 -13.36 -17.27
CA LEU A 51 21.78 -13.01 -17.18
C LEU A 51 21.27 -12.06 -18.31
N TYR A 52 22.09 -11.64 -19.30
CA TYR A 52 21.70 -10.68 -20.35
C TYR A 52 22.55 -10.74 -21.65
N ASP A 53 22.00 -11.12 -22.81
CA ASP A 53 21.30 -10.33 -23.85
C ASP A 53 20.99 -11.32 -25.00
N HIS A 54 19.72 -11.70 -25.12
CA HIS A 54 19.26 -12.64 -26.14
C HIS A 54 19.53 -12.15 -27.58
N SER A 55 19.71 -10.83 -27.76
CA SER A 55 19.82 -10.18 -29.07
C SER A 55 21.10 -10.60 -29.81
N PHE A 56 22.26 -10.60 -29.14
CA PHE A 56 23.55 -10.97 -29.75
C PHE A 56 23.52 -12.40 -30.29
N MET A 57 23.15 -13.37 -29.45
CA MET A 57 23.03 -14.76 -29.88
C MET A 57 21.98 -14.92 -30.98
N GLN A 58 20.85 -14.21 -30.90
CA GLN A 58 19.82 -14.25 -31.95
C GLN A 58 20.37 -13.73 -33.28
N ASN A 59 21.19 -12.69 -33.30
CA ASN A 59 21.73 -12.13 -34.54
C ASN A 59 22.82 -13.01 -35.17
N HIS A 60 23.63 -13.67 -34.35
CA HIS A 60 24.82 -14.40 -34.82
C HIS A 60 24.67 -15.92 -34.88
N ILE A 61 23.58 -16.53 -34.38
CA ILE A 61 23.41 -18.00 -34.40
C ILE A 61 23.46 -18.59 -35.81
N MET A 62 23.01 -17.84 -36.82
CA MET A 62 23.02 -18.29 -38.21
C MET A 62 24.42 -18.28 -38.84
N GLU A 63 25.40 -17.59 -38.25
CA GLU A 63 26.80 -17.61 -38.73
C GLU A 63 27.51 -18.93 -38.45
N VAL A 64 27.02 -19.67 -37.45
CA VAL A 64 27.53 -20.99 -37.07
C VAL A 64 26.60 -22.12 -37.51
N PHE A 65 25.54 -21.78 -38.25
CA PHE A 65 24.57 -22.73 -38.76
C PHE A 65 25.23 -23.85 -39.55
N SER A 66 24.83 -25.07 -39.24
CA SER A 66 25.25 -26.27 -39.96
C SER A 66 24.35 -27.44 -39.60
N ASP A 67 24.51 -28.59 -40.27
CA ASP A 67 24.01 -29.89 -39.83
C ASP A 67 25.05 -30.70 -39.02
N GLY A 68 26.13 -30.09 -38.52
CA GLY A 68 27.12 -30.73 -37.65
C GLY A 68 26.58 -31.03 -36.24
N ASP A 69 27.12 -32.08 -35.60
CA ASP A 69 26.66 -32.52 -34.26
C ASP A 69 26.93 -31.46 -33.17
N ASP A 70 28.00 -30.68 -33.32
CA ASP A 70 28.35 -29.55 -32.45
C ASP A 70 27.31 -28.42 -32.47
N PHE A 71 26.69 -28.16 -33.62
CA PHE A 71 25.58 -27.20 -33.74
C PHE A 71 24.27 -27.78 -33.19
N VAL A 72 24.01 -29.08 -33.43
CA VAL A 72 22.89 -29.80 -32.80
C VAL A 72 22.98 -29.72 -31.28
N ASP A 73 24.17 -29.92 -30.72
CA ASP A 73 24.39 -29.79 -29.28
C ASP A 73 24.18 -28.35 -28.79
N LEU A 74 24.62 -27.35 -29.57
CA LEU A 74 24.42 -25.94 -29.23
C LEU A 74 22.93 -25.57 -29.15
N ILE A 75 22.15 -25.84 -30.19
CA ILE A 75 20.74 -25.42 -30.23
C ILE A 75 19.89 -26.17 -29.21
N LEU A 76 20.21 -27.43 -28.92
CA LEU A 76 19.58 -28.18 -27.82
C LEU A 76 19.96 -27.59 -26.45
N HIS A 77 21.23 -27.21 -26.26
CA HIS A 77 21.71 -26.53 -25.05
C HIS A 77 20.97 -25.19 -24.85
N LEU A 78 20.93 -24.34 -25.86
CA LEU A 78 20.21 -23.05 -25.82
C LEU A 78 18.72 -23.24 -25.49
N SER A 79 18.07 -24.23 -26.09
CA SER A 79 16.68 -24.58 -25.80
C SER A 79 16.48 -25.01 -24.34
N SER A 80 17.38 -25.86 -23.81
CA SER A 80 17.33 -26.33 -22.41
C SER A 80 17.52 -25.22 -21.37
N LYS A 81 18.19 -24.13 -21.77
CA LYS A 81 18.45 -22.94 -20.95
C LYS A 81 17.40 -21.83 -21.15
N ASN A 82 16.30 -22.11 -21.85
CA ASN A 82 15.22 -21.15 -22.18
C ASN A 82 15.63 -19.98 -23.08
N TYR A 83 16.68 -20.11 -23.92
CA TYR A 83 17.06 -19.10 -24.92
C TYR A 83 16.25 -19.23 -26.21
N HIS A 84 14.91 -19.29 -26.10
CA HIS A 84 14.00 -19.55 -27.22
C HIS A 84 14.05 -18.46 -28.31
N SER A 85 14.29 -17.20 -27.94
CA SER A 85 14.49 -16.09 -28.88
C SER A 85 15.70 -16.29 -29.79
N SER A 86 16.80 -16.83 -29.27
CA SER A 86 17.98 -17.14 -30.08
C SER A 86 17.71 -18.32 -31.03
N VAL A 87 17.00 -19.35 -30.57
CA VAL A 87 16.58 -20.50 -31.40
C VAL A 87 15.57 -20.10 -32.48
N SER A 88 14.80 -19.02 -32.30
CA SER A 88 13.78 -18.57 -33.27
C SER A 88 14.33 -18.28 -34.68
N LYS A 89 15.62 -17.95 -34.79
CA LYS A 89 16.29 -17.68 -36.06
C LYS A 89 16.51 -18.91 -36.92
N LEU A 90 16.35 -20.11 -36.37
CA LEU A 90 16.31 -21.35 -37.15
C LEU A 90 15.16 -21.37 -38.16
N ALA A 91 14.14 -20.50 -38.01
CA ALA A 91 13.13 -20.30 -39.05
C ALA A 91 13.72 -19.82 -40.39
N ASP A 92 14.88 -19.15 -40.38
CA ASP A 92 15.56 -18.70 -41.58
C ASP A 92 16.46 -19.79 -42.21
N ALA A 93 16.72 -20.89 -41.50
CA ALA A 93 17.63 -21.95 -41.93
C ALA A 93 17.26 -22.54 -43.30
N TYR A 94 15.98 -22.84 -43.52
CA TYR A 94 15.51 -23.41 -44.78
C TYR A 94 15.64 -22.44 -45.95
N LYS A 95 15.46 -21.14 -45.71
CA LYS A 95 15.68 -20.11 -46.74
C LYS A 95 17.16 -19.98 -47.09
N HIS A 96 18.04 -20.19 -46.11
CA HIS A 96 19.49 -20.09 -46.29
C HIS A 96 20.06 -21.31 -47.03
N ASP A 97 19.77 -22.51 -46.53
CA ASP A 97 20.15 -23.78 -47.13
C ASP A 97 19.09 -24.86 -46.83
N PRO A 98 18.20 -25.16 -47.81
CA PRO A 98 17.14 -26.15 -47.64
C PRO A 98 17.64 -27.55 -47.31
N VAL A 99 18.77 -27.98 -47.90
CA VAL A 99 19.30 -29.34 -47.73
C VAL A 99 19.84 -29.48 -46.32
N GLN A 100 20.65 -28.51 -45.89
CA GLN A 100 21.22 -28.52 -44.56
C GLN A 100 20.15 -28.38 -43.46
N ALA A 101 19.12 -27.56 -43.69
CA ALA A 101 18.00 -27.45 -42.76
C ALA A 101 17.21 -28.76 -42.60
N LEU A 102 17.00 -29.52 -43.68
CA LEU A 102 16.37 -30.83 -43.63
C LEU A 102 17.24 -31.87 -42.91
N ASN A 103 18.55 -31.89 -43.18
CA ASN A 103 19.49 -32.75 -42.45
C ASN A 103 19.51 -32.43 -40.95
N LEU A 104 19.51 -31.14 -40.61
CA LEU A 104 19.47 -30.68 -39.23
C LEU A 104 18.17 -31.12 -38.54
N TYR A 105 17.03 -30.96 -39.21
CA TYR A 105 15.75 -31.46 -38.73
C TYR A 105 15.81 -32.96 -38.42
N ASP A 106 16.28 -33.79 -39.36
CA ASP A 106 16.37 -35.25 -39.18
C ASP A 106 17.29 -35.64 -38.01
N LYS A 107 18.39 -34.91 -37.81
CA LYS A 107 19.30 -35.13 -36.68
C LYS A 107 18.65 -34.79 -35.35
N ILE A 108 17.97 -33.66 -35.25
CA ILE A 108 17.27 -33.25 -34.02
C ILE A 108 16.09 -34.21 -33.74
N LEU A 109 15.38 -34.66 -34.78
CA LEU A 109 14.26 -35.61 -34.67
C LEU A 109 14.69 -36.97 -34.10
N LYS A 110 15.91 -37.41 -34.41
CA LYS A 110 16.52 -38.66 -33.92
C LYS A 110 17.20 -38.51 -32.56
N ASN A 111 17.42 -37.29 -32.08
CA ASN A 111 18.05 -37.03 -30.78
C ASN A 111 17.04 -37.21 -29.64
N ASP A 112 17.40 -37.91 -28.55
CA ASP A 112 16.50 -38.22 -27.43
C ASP A 112 16.33 -37.08 -26.39
N SER A 113 16.86 -35.89 -26.66
CA SER A 113 16.73 -34.73 -25.77
C SER A 113 15.28 -34.25 -25.64
N LYS A 114 14.86 -33.99 -24.39
CA LYS A 114 13.56 -33.36 -24.09
C LYS A 114 13.45 -31.91 -24.59
N SER A 115 14.57 -31.25 -24.87
CA SER A 115 14.63 -29.85 -25.30
C SER A 115 14.52 -29.66 -26.83
N ARG A 116 14.25 -30.73 -27.57
CA ARG A 116 14.19 -30.72 -29.05
C ARG A 116 12.95 -30.04 -29.64
N SER A 117 11.88 -29.85 -28.85
CA SER A 117 10.58 -29.38 -29.36
C SER A 117 10.66 -28.01 -30.05
N ILE A 118 11.36 -27.05 -29.44
CA ILE A 118 11.44 -25.67 -29.93
C ILE A 118 12.33 -25.54 -31.17
N PRO A 119 13.56 -26.10 -31.21
CA PRO A 119 14.35 -26.14 -32.45
C PRO A 119 13.60 -26.80 -33.61
N LEU A 120 12.93 -27.92 -33.37
CA LEU A 120 12.11 -28.59 -34.39
C LEU A 120 10.97 -27.69 -34.86
N ALA A 121 10.26 -27.02 -33.94
CA ALA A 121 9.17 -26.12 -34.28
C ALA A 121 9.63 -24.97 -35.18
N GLN A 122 10.79 -24.37 -34.88
CA GLN A 122 11.34 -23.25 -35.66
C GLN A 122 11.79 -23.68 -37.05
N ILE A 123 12.48 -24.82 -37.18
CA ILE A 123 12.86 -25.34 -38.49
C ILE A 123 11.62 -25.69 -39.32
N LEU A 124 10.64 -26.36 -38.72
CA LEU A 124 9.37 -26.69 -39.39
C LEU A 124 8.59 -25.44 -39.79
N PHE A 125 8.53 -24.42 -38.95
CA PHE A 125 7.95 -23.12 -39.31
C PHE A 125 8.67 -22.49 -40.51
N GLY A 126 10.00 -22.50 -40.51
CA GLY A 126 10.82 -22.05 -41.63
C GLY A 126 10.56 -22.80 -42.93
N ILE A 127 10.43 -24.13 -42.86
CA ILE A 127 10.03 -24.97 -43.99
C ILE A 127 8.62 -24.56 -44.46
N GLY A 128 7.64 -24.48 -43.56
CA GLY A 128 6.25 -24.14 -43.91
C GLY A 128 6.09 -22.77 -44.54
N LYS A 129 6.90 -21.79 -44.12
CA LYS A 129 6.92 -20.44 -44.68
C LYS A 129 7.40 -20.41 -46.14
N ASN A 130 8.29 -21.32 -46.53
CA ASN A 130 8.91 -21.34 -47.87
C ASN A 130 8.35 -22.46 -48.78
N ASP A 131 7.92 -23.58 -48.22
CA ASP A 131 7.36 -24.74 -48.91
C ASP A 131 6.30 -25.45 -48.03
N LEU A 132 5.07 -24.96 -48.15
CA LEU A 132 3.93 -25.45 -47.39
C LEU A 132 3.59 -26.93 -47.71
N THR A 133 3.84 -27.38 -48.94
CA THR A 133 3.60 -28.78 -49.34
C THR A 133 4.59 -29.71 -48.63
N LYS A 134 5.87 -29.33 -48.62
CA LYS A 134 6.91 -30.08 -47.91
C LYS A 134 6.63 -30.12 -46.41
N PHE A 135 6.26 -28.99 -45.80
CA PHE A 135 5.89 -28.94 -44.38
C PHE A 135 4.79 -29.95 -44.03
N TYR A 136 3.67 -29.95 -44.75
CA TYR A 136 2.59 -30.90 -44.47
C TYR A 136 3.00 -32.36 -44.71
N SER A 137 3.90 -32.64 -45.65
CA SER A 137 4.43 -33.99 -45.87
C SER A 137 5.33 -34.51 -44.74
N MET A 138 5.86 -33.60 -43.91
CA MET A 138 6.74 -33.91 -42.78
C MET A 138 5.98 -34.05 -41.45
N LEU A 139 4.72 -33.62 -41.39
CA LEU A 139 3.90 -33.80 -40.20
C LEU A 139 3.40 -35.25 -40.12
N ASP A 140 4.01 -36.03 -39.25
CA ASP A 140 3.52 -37.37 -38.89
C ASP A 140 2.67 -37.30 -37.62
N PHE A 141 1.36 -37.08 -37.78
CA PHE A 141 0.42 -37.03 -36.66
C PHE A 141 0.26 -38.37 -35.92
N SER A 142 0.85 -39.46 -36.41
CA SER A 142 0.86 -40.75 -35.71
C SER A 142 2.00 -40.88 -34.68
N ASP A 143 3.00 -39.98 -34.70
CA ASP A 143 4.11 -39.98 -33.74
C ASP A 143 3.59 -39.73 -32.31
N GLN A 144 3.93 -40.62 -31.39
CA GLN A 144 3.46 -40.56 -29.99
C GLN A 144 4.41 -39.81 -29.05
N ARG A 145 5.59 -39.37 -29.53
CA ARG A 145 6.58 -38.69 -28.70
C ARG A 145 6.12 -37.26 -28.35
N PRO A 146 5.98 -36.89 -27.06
CA PRO A 146 5.41 -35.61 -26.68
C PRO A 146 6.13 -34.39 -27.25
N GLU A 147 7.47 -34.39 -27.27
CA GLU A 147 8.24 -33.22 -27.72
C GLU A 147 8.03 -32.93 -29.20
N ILE A 148 7.76 -33.97 -30.00
CA ILE A 148 7.53 -33.87 -31.43
C ILE A 148 6.11 -33.38 -31.70
N LYS A 149 5.12 -33.90 -30.97
CA LYS A 149 3.76 -33.37 -31.01
C LYS A 149 3.71 -31.89 -30.66
N THR A 150 4.40 -31.49 -29.58
CA THR A 150 4.57 -30.09 -29.19
C THR A 150 5.23 -29.29 -30.31
N ALA A 151 6.30 -29.79 -30.92
CA ALA A 151 6.97 -29.12 -32.04
C ALA A 151 6.04 -28.88 -33.22
N TYR A 152 5.22 -29.86 -33.58
CA TYR A 152 4.27 -29.77 -34.69
C TYR A 152 3.18 -28.73 -34.42
N ILE A 153 2.58 -28.74 -33.23
CA ILE A 153 1.55 -27.78 -32.84
C ILE A 153 2.13 -26.36 -32.81
N GLU A 154 3.34 -26.20 -32.28
CA GLU A 154 4.00 -24.89 -32.17
C GLU A 154 4.43 -24.36 -33.55
N ALA A 155 4.91 -25.23 -34.46
CA ALA A 155 5.17 -24.86 -35.85
C ALA A 155 3.88 -24.42 -36.57
N LEU A 156 2.79 -25.16 -36.40
CA LEU A 156 1.47 -24.78 -36.92
C LEU A 156 1.03 -23.43 -36.36
N ARG A 157 1.29 -23.15 -35.07
CA ARG A 157 0.97 -21.87 -34.43
C ARG A 157 1.71 -20.72 -35.10
N TYR A 158 3.02 -20.83 -35.26
CA TYR A 158 3.80 -19.79 -35.93
C TYR A 158 3.33 -19.59 -37.38
N LEU A 159 3.08 -20.70 -38.09
CA LEU A 159 2.65 -20.68 -39.47
C LEU A 159 1.27 -20.04 -39.66
N SER A 160 0.37 -20.20 -38.68
CA SER A 160 -0.98 -19.60 -38.70
C SER A 160 -1.01 -18.07 -38.71
N TYR A 161 0.09 -17.42 -38.32
CA TYR A 161 0.21 -15.97 -38.43
C TYR A 161 0.45 -15.51 -39.87
N GLU A 162 0.95 -16.40 -40.73
CA GLU A 162 1.42 -16.10 -42.09
C GLU A 162 0.51 -16.71 -43.17
N VAL A 163 -0.07 -17.89 -42.92
CA VAL A 163 -0.90 -18.63 -43.90
C VAL A 163 -2.09 -19.34 -43.25
N SER A 164 -3.11 -19.65 -44.04
CA SER A 164 -4.24 -20.47 -43.62
C SER A 164 -3.83 -21.92 -43.36
N ILE A 165 -4.16 -22.44 -42.18
CA ILE A 165 -3.88 -23.81 -41.78
C ILE A 165 -4.96 -24.77 -42.29
N LYS A 166 -4.57 -25.97 -42.76
CA LYS A 166 -5.51 -27.00 -43.20
C LYS A 166 -6.43 -27.42 -42.05
N LYS A 167 -7.72 -27.62 -42.35
CA LYS A 167 -8.72 -28.08 -41.36
C LYS A 167 -8.29 -29.36 -40.64
N SER A 168 -7.72 -30.34 -41.34
CA SER A 168 -7.21 -31.57 -40.72
C SER A 168 -6.11 -31.34 -39.68
N SER A 169 -5.31 -30.27 -39.81
CA SER A 169 -4.31 -29.89 -38.82
C SER A 169 -4.94 -29.15 -37.63
N ILE A 170 -6.01 -28.38 -37.85
CA ILE A 170 -6.80 -27.78 -36.77
C ILE A 170 -7.47 -28.88 -35.95
N ASP A 171 -8.10 -29.85 -36.61
CA ASP A 171 -8.77 -30.99 -35.95
C ASP A 171 -7.77 -31.81 -35.11
N TYR A 172 -6.56 -32.03 -35.63
CA TYR A 172 -5.47 -32.65 -34.87
C TYR A 172 -5.12 -31.84 -33.61
N VAL A 173 -5.00 -30.51 -33.69
CA VAL A 173 -4.69 -29.68 -32.52
C VAL A 173 -5.82 -29.72 -31.48
N ILE A 174 -7.08 -29.72 -31.93
CA ILE A 174 -8.25 -29.88 -31.04
C ILE A 174 -8.15 -31.21 -30.30
N GLU A 175 -7.87 -32.32 -30.99
CA GLU A 175 -7.67 -33.63 -30.38
C GLU A 175 -6.52 -33.62 -29.36
N GLN A 176 -5.39 -32.98 -29.69
CA GLN A 176 -4.24 -32.90 -28.78
C GLN A 176 -4.50 -32.04 -27.54
N SER A 177 -5.57 -31.23 -27.52
CA SER A 177 -6.01 -30.53 -26.31
C SER A 177 -6.64 -31.46 -25.26
N ASP A 178 -6.86 -32.74 -25.56
CA ASP A 178 -7.24 -33.80 -24.60
C ASP A 178 -6.04 -34.65 -24.12
N SER A 179 -4.81 -34.30 -24.53
CA SER A 179 -3.63 -35.10 -24.19
C SER A 179 -3.42 -35.24 -22.68
N VAL A 180 -2.97 -36.42 -22.24
CA VAL A 180 -2.53 -36.62 -20.85
C VAL A 180 -1.26 -35.82 -20.52
N ASP A 181 -0.48 -35.47 -21.54
CA ASP A 181 0.72 -34.64 -21.40
C ASP A 181 0.34 -33.16 -21.36
N ALA A 182 0.65 -32.50 -20.23
CA ALA A 182 0.32 -31.09 -20.01
C ALA A 182 1.01 -30.16 -21.02
N GLY A 183 2.25 -30.45 -21.43
CA GLY A 183 2.99 -29.62 -22.39
C GLY A 183 2.33 -29.63 -23.76
N ILE A 184 1.83 -30.79 -24.21
CA ILE A 184 1.06 -30.91 -25.45
C ILE A 184 -0.25 -30.11 -25.34
N ARG A 185 -1.04 -30.31 -24.27
CA ARG A 185 -2.32 -29.60 -24.11
C ARG A 185 -2.13 -28.09 -24.06
N GLU A 186 -1.17 -27.60 -23.27
CA GLU A 186 -0.92 -26.17 -23.13
C GLU A 186 -0.49 -25.53 -24.45
N THR A 187 0.27 -26.26 -25.28
CA THR A 187 0.66 -25.82 -26.62
C THR A 187 -0.54 -25.81 -27.56
N ALA A 188 -1.42 -26.82 -27.48
CA ALA A 188 -2.67 -26.86 -28.25
C ALA A 188 -3.61 -25.71 -27.90
N ILE A 189 -3.78 -25.40 -26.61
CA ILE A 189 -4.56 -24.24 -26.13
C ILE A 189 -3.95 -22.95 -26.66
N HIS A 190 -2.62 -22.81 -26.59
CA HIS A 190 -1.93 -21.62 -27.08
C HIS A 190 -2.09 -21.43 -28.60
N PHE A 191 -2.05 -22.53 -29.37
CA PHE A 191 -2.40 -22.52 -30.79
C PHE A 191 -3.84 -22.04 -30.98
N MET A 192 -4.83 -22.64 -30.30
CA MET A 192 -6.24 -22.31 -30.45
C MET A 192 -6.53 -20.82 -30.15
N LEU A 193 -5.91 -20.25 -29.12
CA LEU A 193 -6.02 -18.84 -28.76
C LEU A 193 -5.35 -17.90 -29.78
N SER A 194 -4.37 -18.41 -30.53
CA SER A 194 -3.57 -17.63 -31.48
C SER A 194 -4.09 -17.72 -32.93
N ALA A 195 -4.44 -18.92 -33.38
CA ALA A 195 -4.42 -19.33 -34.79
C ALA A 195 -5.81 -19.55 -35.40
N GLY A 196 -6.78 -20.03 -34.62
CA GLY A 196 -7.98 -20.71 -35.14
C GLY A 196 -9.31 -20.08 -34.74
N ILE A 197 -9.38 -18.76 -34.63
CA ILE A 197 -10.47 -18.08 -33.91
C ILE A 197 -11.81 -18.07 -34.66
N ASP A 198 -11.78 -18.17 -36.00
CA ASP A 198 -12.99 -18.20 -36.83
C ASP A 198 -13.54 -19.62 -37.02
N ASP A 199 -12.82 -20.65 -36.57
CA ASP A 199 -13.28 -22.04 -36.61
C ASP A 199 -14.21 -22.32 -35.42
N ILE A 200 -15.43 -22.77 -35.71
CA ILE A 200 -16.47 -23.01 -34.70
C ILE A 200 -16.07 -24.11 -33.71
N ASP A 201 -15.32 -25.11 -34.16
CA ASP A 201 -14.90 -26.24 -33.31
C ASP A 201 -13.83 -25.79 -32.32
N VAL A 202 -12.90 -24.93 -32.76
CA VAL A 202 -11.90 -24.30 -31.87
C VAL A 202 -12.58 -23.43 -30.81
N ARG A 203 -13.57 -22.62 -31.21
CA ARG A 203 -14.35 -21.81 -30.26
C ARG A 203 -15.04 -22.70 -29.22
N ASN A 204 -15.78 -23.71 -29.68
CA ASN A 204 -16.51 -24.62 -28.79
C ASN A 204 -15.56 -25.31 -27.81
N ARG A 205 -14.39 -25.73 -28.31
CA ARG A 205 -13.38 -26.38 -27.47
C ARG A 205 -12.78 -25.45 -26.41
N LEU A 206 -12.46 -24.20 -26.77
CA LEU A 206 -11.96 -23.22 -25.79
C LEU A 206 -13.00 -22.92 -24.70
N VAL A 207 -14.29 -22.82 -25.08
CA VAL A 207 -15.40 -22.63 -24.14
C VAL A 207 -15.54 -23.82 -23.19
N GLU A 208 -15.46 -25.04 -23.74
CA GLU A 208 -15.48 -26.27 -22.94
C GLU A 208 -14.32 -26.32 -21.94
N LEU A 209 -13.09 -26.04 -22.38
CA LEU A 209 -11.90 -26.03 -21.52
C LEU A 209 -11.96 -24.92 -20.45
N ALA A 210 -12.47 -23.74 -20.78
CA ALA A 210 -12.67 -22.67 -19.79
C ALA A 210 -13.67 -23.08 -18.69
N SER A 211 -14.71 -23.83 -19.06
CA SER A 211 -15.77 -24.25 -18.14
C SER A 211 -15.33 -25.47 -17.31
N ASN A 212 -14.87 -26.52 -17.98
CA ASN A 212 -14.72 -27.87 -17.44
C ASN A 212 -13.27 -28.39 -17.48
N GLY A 213 -12.34 -27.65 -18.09
CA GLY A 213 -10.94 -28.06 -18.21
C GLY A 213 -10.20 -28.12 -16.88
N GLN A 214 -8.98 -28.65 -16.90
CA GLN A 214 -8.13 -28.72 -15.72
C GLN A 214 -7.66 -27.32 -15.31
N GLN A 215 -7.18 -27.19 -14.06
CA GLN A 215 -6.67 -25.93 -13.52
C GLN A 215 -5.63 -25.27 -14.46
N ASN A 216 -4.66 -26.04 -14.95
CA ASN A 216 -3.62 -25.51 -15.85
C ASN A 216 -4.18 -25.05 -17.19
N ASP A 217 -5.21 -25.72 -17.73
CA ASP A 217 -5.86 -25.32 -18.98
C ASP A 217 -6.52 -23.94 -18.80
N LYS A 218 -7.26 -23.78 -17.71
CA LYS A 218 -7.92 -22.53 -17.31
C LYS A 218 -6.91 -21.40 -17.10
N ILE A 219 -5.81 -21.67 -16.40
CA ILE A 219 -4.71 -20.71 -16.22
C ILE A 219 -4.12 -20.32 -17.58
N ARG A 220 -3.89 -21.28 -18.48
CA ARG A 220 -3.30 -21.03 -19.79
C ARG A 220 -4.20 -20.18 -20.68
N ILE A 221 -5.52 -20.42 -20.63
CA ILE A 221 -6.53 -19.58 -21.29
C ILE A 221 -6.53 -18.17 -20.68
N GLY A 222 -6.55 -18.07 -19.34
CA GLY A 222 -6.55 -16.79 -18.64
C GLY A 222 -5.33 -15.92 -18.94
N TRP A 223 -4.12 -16.50 -18.99
CA TRP A 223 -2.89 -15.77 -19.32
C TRP A 223 -2.80 -15.37 -20.79
N ASN A 224 -3.16 -16.27 -21.71
CA ASN A 224 -2.96 -16.05 -23.15
C ASN A 224 -4.18 -15.46 -23.86
N GLY A 225 -5.29 -15.21 -23.16
CA GLY A 225 -6.47 -14.55 -23.71
C GLY A 225 -6.20 -13.15 -24.28
N LEU A 226 -5.15 -12.46 -23.82
CA LEU A 226 -4.66 -11.21 -24.44
C LEU A 226 -4.34 -11.38 -25.94
N ILE A 227 -3.84 -12.55 -26.36
CA ILE A 227 -3.55 -12.84 -27.77
C ILE A 227 -4.87 -12.88 -28.57
N LEU A 228 -5.88 -13.54 -28.01
CA LEU A 228 -7.22 -13.67 -28.57
C LEU A 228 -7.92 -12.31 -28.68
N GLN A 229 -7.75 -11.41 -27.71
CA GLN A 229 -8.39 -10.09 -27.70
C GLN A 229 -8.12 -9.29 -28.99
N LYS A 230 -6.90 -9.38 -29.54
CA LYS A 230 -6.53 -8.66 -30.78
C LYS A 230 -7.31 -9.12 -32.02
N ARG A 231 -7.92 -10.30 -31.96
CA ARG A 231 -8.55 -10.99 -33.10
C ARG A 231 -10.05 -11.19 -32.90
N ASN A 232 -10.50 -11.60 -31.71
CA ASN A 232 -11.92 -11.78 -31.37
C ASN A 232 -12.20 -11.42 -29.91
N LYS A 233 -12.54 -10.14 -29.73
CA LYS A 233 -12.83 -9.55 -28.41
C LYS A 233 -14.05 -10.19 -27.74
N SER A 234 -15.06 -10.57 -28.51
CA SER A 234 -16.31 -11.18 -28.02
C SER A 234 -16.05 -12.56 -27.38
N LEU A 235 -15.32 -13.43 -28.09
CA LEU A 235 -14.92 -14.73 -27.54
C LEU A 235 -14.00 -14.56 -26.33
N CYS A 236 -13.08 -13.59 -26.36
CA CYS A 236 -12.23 -13.31 -25.20
C CYS A 236 -13.05 -12.95 -23.95
N LEU A 237 -14.07 -12.10 -24.10
CA LEU A 237 -14.99 -11.79 -23.01
C LEU A 237 -15.77 -13.03 -22.53
N GLU A 238 -16.25 -13.87 -23.45
CA GLU A 238 -16.95 -15.12 -23.12
C GLU A 238 -16.07 -16.03 -22.24
N LEU A 239 -14.81 -16.24 -22.61
CA LEU A 239 -13.85 -17.02 -21.82
C LEU A 239 -13.55 -16.37 -20.47
N VAL A 240 -13.38 -15.04 -20.42
CA VAL A 240 -13.19 -14.29 -19.18
C VAL A 240 -14.37 -14.51 -18.22
N LYS A 241 -15.62 -14.44 -18.72
CA LYS A 241 -16.82 -14.68 -17.91
C LYS A 241 -16.82 -16.09 -17.32
N LEU A 242 -16.58 -17.12 -18.13
CA LEU A 242 -16.55 -18.51 -17.68
C LEU A 242 -15.45 -18.76 -16.63
N LEU A 243 -14.24 -18.29 -16.90
CA LEU A 243 -13.12 -18.47 -15.98
C LEU A 243 -13.30 -17.69 -14.67
N SER A 244 -14.03 -16.57 -14.70
CA SER A 244 -14.28 -15.76 -13.51
C SER A 244 -15.19 -16.41 -12.47
N GLU A 245 -15.86 -17.50 -12.84
CA GLU A 245 -16.71 -18.33 -11.97
C GLU A 245 -15.92 -19.43 -11.25
N SER A 246 -14.63 -19.57 -11.54
CA SER A 246 -13.73 -20.50 -10.86
C SER A 246 -13.58 -20.14 -9.38
N GLU A 247 -13.55 -21.12 -8.48
CA GLU A 247 -13.17 -20.93 -7.07
C GLU A 247 -11.64 -20.91 -6.88
N ASP A 248 -10.88 -21.32 -7.90
CA ASP A 248 -9.43 -21.42 -7.87
C ASP A 248 -8.74 -20.06 -8.02
N ILE A 249 -8.02 -19.63 -6.99
CA ILE A 249 -7.31 -18.34 -6.94
C ILE A 249 -6.25 -18.22 -8.03
N ALA A 250 -5.58 -19.31 -8.44
CA ALA A 250 -4.56 -19.26 -9.49
C ALA A 250 -5.19 -18.97 -10.86
N VAL A 251 -6.36 -19.55 -11.14
CA VAL A 251 -7.17 -19.22 -12.34
C VAL A 251 -7.59 -17.76 -12.30
N LEU A 252 -8.16 -17.28 -11.19
CA LEU A 252 -8.63 -15.89 -11.11
C LEU A 252 -7.48 -14.87 -11.21
N LYS A 253 -6.29 -15.18 -10.66
CA LYS A 253 -5.08 -14.36 -10.85
C LYS A 253 -4.65 -14.27 -12.32
N SER A 254 -4.75 -15.36 -13.07
CA SER A 254 -4.38 -15.37 -14.49
C SER A 254 -5.24 -14.43 -15.34
N LEU A 255 -6.48 -14.18 -14.92
CA LEU A 255 -7.42 -13.34 -15.66
C LEU A 255 -7.10 -11.85 -15.62
N GLY A 256 -6.34 -11.36 -14.64
CA GLY A 256 -6.11 -9.92 -14.46
C GLY A 256 -5.59 -9.22 -15.73
N ILE A 257 -4.63 -9.84 -16.42
CA ILE A 257 -4.04 -9.29 -17.66
C ILE A 257 -5.07 -9.31 -18.80
N THR A 258 -5.75 -10.44 -19.01
CA THR A 258 -6.72 -10.60 -20.09
C THR A 258 -7.95 -9.71 -19.88
N MET A 259 -8.48 -9.63 -18.66
CA MET A 259 -9.55 -8.71 -18.29
C MET A 259 -9.18 -7.26 -18.58
N GLY A 260 -7.98 -6.82 -18.18
CA GLY A 260 -7.49 -5.47 -18.49
C GLY A 260 -7.45 -5.19 -20.00
N SER A 261 -7.16 -6.19 -20.81
CA SER A 261 -7.10 -6.04 -22.27
C SER A 261 -8.47 -5.95 -22.98
N VAL A 262 -9.52 -6.57 -22.42
CA VAL A 262 -10.88 -6.52 -22.97
C VAL A 262 -11.74 -5.42 -22.33
N ALA A 263 -11.31 -4.84 -21.21
CA ALA A 263 -12.03 -3.80 -20.49
C ALA A 263 -12.22 -2.52 -21.31
N GLU A 264 -11.40 -2.27 -22.34
CA GLU A 264 -11.60 -1.13 -23.25
C GLU A 264 -12.90 -1.26 -24.06
N ASP A 265 -13.28 -2.48 -24.44
CA ASP A 265 -14.46 -2.73 -25.27
C ASP A 265 -15.67 -3.17 -24.43
N TYR A 266 -15.42 -3.88 -23.32
CA TYR A 266 -16.43 -4.47 -22.43
C TYR A 266 -16.21 -4.10 -20.95
N PRO A 267 -16.15 -2.80 -20.63
CA PRO A 267 -15.83 -2.38 -19.27
C PRO A 267 -16.89 -2.78 -18.25
N VAL A 268 -18.17 -2.74 -18.63
CA VAL A 268 -19.29 -2.99 -17.71
C VAL A 268 -19.27 -4.44 -17.26
N GLU A 269 -19.10 -5.36 -18.19
CA GLU A 269 -19.01 -6.79 -17.91
C GLU A 269 -17.78 -7.13 -17.07
N CYS A 270 -16.65 -6.45 -17.31
CA CYS A 270 -15.46 -6.61 -16.46
C CYS A 270 -15.71 -6.09 -15.04
N LEU A 271 -16.43 -4.98 -14.89
CA LEU A 271 -16.79 -4.43 -13.57
C LEU A 271 -17.80 -5.30 -12.84
N GLU A 272 -18.74 -5.95 -13.54
CA GLU A 272 -19.64 -6.94 -12.94
C GLU A 272 -18.86 -8.14 -12.37
N ILE A 273 -17.84 -8.59 -13.08
CA ILE A 273 -16.93 -9.64 -12.57
C ILE A 273 -16.20 -9.15 -11.32
N ILE A 274 -15.61 -7.95 -11.35
CA ILE A 274 -14.89 -7.36 -10.21
C ILE A 274 -15.82 -7.18 -9.00
N ARG A 275 -17.06 -6.71 -9.22
CA ARG A 275 -18.09 -6.59 -8.19
C ARG A 275 -18.37 -7.93 -7.50
N ARG A 276 -18.46 -9.03 -8.27
CA ARG A 276 -18.58 -10.38 -7.70
C ARG A 276 -17.35 -10.73 -6.87
N TRP A 277 -16.14 -10.43 -7.37
CA TRP A 277 -14.89 -10.75 -6.69
C TRP A 277 -14.62 -9.92 -5.43
N PHE A 278 -15.15 -8.70 -5.29
CA PHE A 278 -15.05 -7.94 -4.03
C PHE A 278 -15.74 -8.62 -2.85
N ASN A 279 -16.69 -9.51 -3.14
CA ASN A 279 -17.31 -10.38 -2.14
C ASN A 279 -16.46 -11.62 -1.79
N THR A 280 -15.29 -11.80 -2.42
CA THR A 280 -14.35 -12.91 -2.20
C THR A 280 -13.03 -12.41 -1.61
N GLU A 281 -12.76 -12.72 -0.34
CA GLU A 281 -11.64 -12.18 0.45
C GLU A 281 -10.27 -12.34 -0.22
N SER A 282 -10.01 -13.50 -0.82
CA SER A 282 -8.72 -13.84 -1.43
C SER A 282 -8.35 -13.02 -2.68
N LEU A 283 -9.33 -12.29 -3.25
CA LEU A 283 -9.23 -11.57 -4.52
C LEU A 283 -9.27 -10.05 -4.36
N ARG A 284 -9.84 -9.54 -3.27
CA ARG A 284 -10.10 -8.10 -3.00
C ARG A 284 -8.87 -7.20 -3.23
N ASN A 285 -7.67 -7.69 -2.96
CA ASN A 285 -6.41 -6.92 -3.06
C ASN A 285 -5.60 -7.14 -4.35
N LYS A 286 -6.04 -7.99 -5.28
CA LYS A 286 -5.22 -8.46 -6.42
C LYS A 286 -5.66 -7.91 -7.78
N ILE A 287 -6.69 -7.09 -7.81
CA ILE A 287 -7.27 -6.58 -9.04
C ILE A 287 -6.65 -5.20 -9.31
N SER A 288 -5.88 -5.07 -10.39
CA SER A 288 -5.53 -3.77 -10.96
C SER A 288 -6.23 -3.63 -12.30
N THR A 289 -7.21 -2.74 -12.40
CA THR A 289 -7.78 -2.38 -13.69
C THR A 289 -6.93 -1.29 -14.32
N GLY A 290 -6.18 -1.61 -15.38
CA GLY A 290 -5.65 -0.58 -16.26
C GLY A 290 -6.81 0.05 -17.06
N TRP A 291 -6.82 1.39 -17.14
CA TRP A 291 -7.57 2.28 -18.05
C TRP A 291 -9.01 1.86 -18.44
N ALA A 292 -10.01 2.72 -18.13
CA ALA A 292 -11.41 2.40 -18.41
C ALA A 292 -12.11 3.42 -19.35
N PRO A 293 -12.95 3.01 -20.32
CA PRO A 293 -13.71 3.89 -21.25
C PRO A 293 -14.93 4.57 -20.61
N GLU A 294 -15.48 5.61 -21.25
CA GLU A 294 -16.62 6.44 -20.77
C GLU A 294 -17.85 5.66 -20.27
N ARG A 295 -18.12 4.47 -20.85
CA ARG A 295 -19.29 3.64 -20.50
C ARG A 295 -19.29 3.12 -19.06
N VAL A 296 -18.16 3.18 -18.37
CA VAL A 296 -17.97 2.79 -16.97
C VAL A 296 -18.72 3.69 -16.00
N ASP A 297 -18.89 4.97 -16.36
CA ASP A 297 -19.33 5.99 -15.42
C ASP A 297 -20.73 5.72 -14.87
N ALA A 298 -21.66 5.38 -15.76
CA ALA A 298 -23.04 5.06 -15.39
C ALA A 298 -23.12 3.80 -14.52
N TYR A 299 -22.25 2.82 -14.78
CA TYR A 299 -22.19 1.60 -13.98
C TYR A 299 -21.65 1.89 -12.57
N LEU A 300 -20.55 2.64 -12.45
CA LEU A 300 -19.99 3.02 -11.16
C LEU A 300 -21.02 3.80 -10.33
N LEU A 301 -21.70 4.78 -10.92
CA LEU A 301 -22.72 5.55 -10.21
C LEU A 301 -23.87 4.66 -9.73
N LYS A 302 -24.36 3.75 -10.58
CA LYS A 302 -25.37 2.76 -10.19
C LYS A 302 -24.87 1.86 -9.06
N TRP A 303 -23.63 1.38 -9.14
CA TRP A 303 -23.02 0.53 -8.12
C TRP A 303 -22.92 1.27 -6.78
N ILE A 304 -22.43 2.52 -6.77
CA ILE A 304 -22.39 3.35 -5.54
C ILE A 304 -23.77 3.46 -4.89
N THR A 305 -24.84 3.63 -5.68
CA THR A 305 -26.21 3.76 -5.16
C THR A 305 -26.79 2.44 -4.65
N GLU A 306 -26.45 1.31 -5.27
CA GLU A 306 -27.01 -0.01 -4.92
C GLU A 306 -26.21 -0.77 -3.87
N GLU A 307 -24.94 -0.42 -3.66
CA GLU A 307 -24.04 -1.12 -2.73
C GLU A 307 -24.45 -0.88 -1.27
N LYS A 308 -24.40 -1.95 -0.48
CA LYS A 308 -24.75 -1.95 0.93
C LYS A 308 -23.59 -2.37 1.84
N ASP A 309 -22.56 -3.02 1.29
CA ASP A 309 -21.36 -3.37 2.06
C ASP A 309 -20.50 -2.12 2.27
N GLU A 310 -20.42 -1.67 3.53
CA GLU A 310 -19.64 -0.49 3.93
C GLU A 310 -18.15 -0.63 3.60
N LEU A 311 -17.58 -1.85 3.58
CA LEU A 311 -16.18 -2.04 3.23
C LEU A 311 -15.94 -1.80 1.75
N ILE A 312 -16.89 -2.21 0.90
CA ILE A 312 -16.82 -1.94 -0.52
C ILE A 312 -16.92 -0.44 -0.76
N LEU A 313 -17.89 0.23 -0.13
CA LEU A 313 -18.08 1.68 -0.25
C LEU A 313 -16.90 2.50 0.29
N LYS A 314 -16.24 2.05 1.36
CA LYS A 314 -15.17 2.79 2.04
C LYS A 314 -13.77 2.50 1.50
N PHE A 315 -13.53 1.28 1.01
CA PHE A 315 -12.17 0.85 0.64
C PHE A 315 -12.07 0.40 -0.81
N ASP A 316 -12.87 -0.59 -1.22
CA ASP A 316 -12.66 -1.27 -2.50
C ASP A 316 -13.09 -0.42 -3.69
N LEU A 317 -14.28 0.19 -3.61
CA LEU A 317 -14.85 1.01 -4.67
C LEU A 317 -14.09 2.35 -4.82
N PRO A 318 -13.73 3.07 -3.74
CA PRO A 318 -12.87 4.24 -3.86
C PRO A 318 -11.51 3.94 -4.49
N LYS A 319 -10.89 2.81 -4.11
CA LYS A 319 -9.63 2.37 -4.72
C LYS A 319 -9.82 2.05 -6.20
N LEU A 320 -10.86 1.31 -6.57
CA LEU A 320 -11.16 0.98 -7.97
C LEU A 320 -11.38 2.24 -8.82
N ILE A 321 -12.20 3.19 -8.32
CA ILE A 321 -12.42 4.47 -8.98
C ILE A 321 -11.10 5.21 -9.16
N TRP A 322 -10.29 5.28 -8.10
CA TRP A 322 -8.96 5.89 -8.20
C TRP A 322 -8.08 5.21 -9.25
N ASP A 323 -7.92 3.90 -9.20
CA ASP A 323 -7.05 3.13 -10.10
C ASP A 323 -7.49 3.27 -11.58
N ILE A 324 -8.80 3.41 -11.83
CA ILE A 324 -9.37 3.68 -13.16
C ILE A 324 -8.95 5.05 -13.70
N PHE A 325 -8.96 6.09 -12.86
CA PHE A 325 -8.81 7.49 -13.30
C PHE A 325 -7.42 8.12 -13.04
N GLU A 326 -6.61 7.54 -12.15
CA GLU A 326 -5.29 8.06 -11.71
C GLU A 326 -4.33 8.28 -12.89
N LYS A 327 -4.37 7.40 -13.88
CA LYS A 327 -3.38 7.36 -14.98
C LYS A 327 -3.69 8.24 -16.20
N GLY A 328 -4.70 9.11 -16.17
CA GLY A 328 -4.87 10.02 -17.31
C GLY A 328 -6.13 10.86 -17.45
N ASP A 329 -7.14 10.74 -16.59
CA ASP A 329 -8.41 11.45 -16.81
C ASP A 329 -8.99 12.10 -15.54
N LYS A 330 -8.24 13.07 -15.02
CA LYS A 330 -8.66 13.90 -13.89
C LYS A 330 -9.97 14.64 -14.15
N THR A 331 -10.21 15.06 -15.39
CA THR A 331 -11.45 15.73 -15.80
C THR A 331 -12.65 14.80 -15.64
N ARG A 332 -12.52 13.55 -16.06
CA ARG A 332 -13.59 12.56 -15.91
C ARG A 332 -13.78 12.10 -14.47
N LEU A 333 -12.70 11.99 -13.68
CA LEU A 333 -12.82 11.80 -12.23
C LEU A 333 -13.68 12.90 -11.59
N LEU A 334 -13.45 14.18 -11.94
CA LEU A 334 -14.30 15.29 -11.48
C LEU A 334 -15.76 15.13 -11.93
N ASN A 335 -15.99 14.68 -13.17
CA ASN A 335 -17.33 14.45 -13.68
C ASN A 335 -18.07 13.33 -12.92
N ILE A 336 -17.36 12.26 -12.53
CA ILE A 336 -17.89 11.23 -11.64
C ILE A 336 -18.23 11.81 -10.29
N LEU A 337 -17.27 12.48 -9.64
CA LEU A 337 -17.46 13.11 -8.32
C LEU A 337 -18.64 14.08 -8.31
N TYR A 338 -18.86 14.81 -9.41
CA TYR A 338 -20.00 15.72 -9.57
C TYR A 338 -21.36 14.99 -9.60
N LYS A 339 -21.39 13.76 -10.13
CA LYS A 339 -22.60 12.96 -10.32
C LYS A 339 -22.91 12.03 -9.15
N ILE A 340 -21.97 11.81 -8.22
CA ILE A 340 -22.23 11.00 -7.02
C ILE A 340 -23.30 11.69 -6.17
N ASP A 341 -24.34 10.94 -5.81
CA ASP A 341 -25.40 11.44 -4.93
C ASP A 341 -24.95 11.42 -3.46
N VAL A 342 -24.36 12.55 -3.04
CA VAL A 342 -23.90 12.79 -1.66
C VAL A 342 -25.04 12.98 -0.64
N SER A 343 -26.32 12.92 -1.07
CA SER A 343 -27.44 12.88 -0.14
C SER A 343 -27.63 11.49 0.50
N THR A 344 -27.07 10.45 -0.12
CA THR A 344 -27.02 9.09 0.40
C THR A 344 -25.73 8.86 1.20
N GLU A 345 -25.78 8.03 2.25
CA GLU A 345 -24.60 7.73 3.08
C GLU A 345 -23.49 7.02 2.28
N GLY A 346 -23.88 6.08 1.40
CA GLY A 346 -22.93 5.38 0.53
C GLY A 346 -22.28 6.31 -0.50
N GLY A 347 -23.05 7.20 -1.12
CA GLY A 347 -22.52 8.21 -2.03
C GLY A 347 -21.59 9.20 -1.34
N LEU A 348 -21.96 9.67 -0.14
CA LEU A 348 -21.11 10.55 0.67
C LEU A 348 -19.79 9.87 1.03
N THR A 349 -19.83 8.61 1.48
CA THR A 349 -18.64 7.83 1.84
C THR A 349 -17.69 7.66 0.66
N VAL A 350 -18.20 7.24 -0.51
CA VAL A 350 -17.36 7.06 -1.70
C VAL A 350 -16.78 8.40 -2.17
N PHE A 351 -17.60 9.46 -2.18
CA PHE A 351 -17.12 10.80 -2.54
C PHE A 351 -15.98 11.27 -1.62
N ASP A 352 -16.15 11.11 -0.31
CA ASP A 352 -15.18 11.51 0.71
C ASP A 352 -13.83 10.81 0.53
N GLU A 353 -13.85 9.49 0.34
CA GLU A 353 -12.63 8.71 0.20
C GLU A 353 -11.93 8.97 -1.15
N VAL A 354 -12.68 9.06 -2.26
CA VAL A 354 -12.09 9.34 -3.58
C VAL A 354 -11.55 10.77 -3.65
N ALA A 355 -12.33 11.77 -3.26
CA ALA A 355 -11.91 13.17 -3.29
C ALA A 355 -10.77 13.43 -2.29
N GLY A 356 -10.84 12.85 -1.08
CA GLY A 356 -9.80 12.95 -0.06
C GLY A 356 -8.47 12.39 -0.53
N LYS A 357 -8.46 11.19 -1.16
CA LYS A 357 -7.26 10.59 -1.75
C LYS A 357 -6.72 11.45 -2.90
N ALA A 358 -7.58 11.89 -3.81
CA ALA A 358 -7.19 12.72 -4.95
C ALA A 358 -6.51 14.02 -4.54
N LEU A 359 -7.12 14.75 -3.60
CA LEU A 359 -6.55 16.00 -3.06
C LEU A 359 -5.23 15.75 -2.33
N SER A 360 -5.12 14.64 -1.59
CA SER A 360 -3.91 14.31 -0.84
C SER A 360 -2.72 13.99 -1.75
N GLU A 361 -2.93 13.25 -2.84
CA GLU A 361 -1.90 12.97 -3.85
C GLU A 361 -1.50 14.23 -4.63
N MET A 362 -2.45 15.11 -4.94
CA MET A 362 -2.15 16.37 -5.63
C MET A 362 -1.30 17.33 -4.81
N HIS A 363 -1.44 17.33 -3.48
CA HIS A 363 -0.58 18.11 -2.59
C HIS A 363 0.91 17.76 -2.68
N LYS A 364 1.27 16.52 -3.08
CA LYS A 364 2.65 16.07 -3.22
C LYS A 364 3.31 16.45 -4.54
N ASN A 365 2.52 16.71 -5.59
CA ASN A 365 3.06 16.86 -6.94
C ASN A 365 3.40 18.33 -7.25
N PRO A 366 4.66 18.67 -7.57
CA PRO A 366 5.06 20.05 -7.93
C PRO A 366 4.29 20.64 -9.11
N GLN A 367 3.71 19.78 -9.97
CA GLN A 367 2.80 20.17 -11.04
C GLN A 367 1.35 20.12 -10.54
N HIS A 368 1.07 20.92 -9.52
CA HIS A 368 -0.27 21.09 -8.97
C HIS A 368 -1.27 21.42 -10.09
N ASP A 369 -2.24 20.53 -10.32
CA ASP A 369 -3.38 20.81 -11.19
C ASP A 369 -4.34 21.73 -10.43
N SER A 370 -4.06 23.03 -10.46
CA SER A 370 -4.85 24.03 -9.76
C SER A 370 -6.32 23.92 -10.17
N THR A 371 -6.61 23.73 -11.46
CA THR A 371 -7.98 23.61 -11.97
C THR A 371 -8.74 22.44 -11.32
N PHE A 372 -8.10 21.29 -11.11
CA PHE A 372 -8.74 20.19 -10.38
C PHE A 372 -9.05 20.58 -8.94
N VAL A 373 -8.08 21.15 -8.21
CA VAL A 373 -8.28 21.57 -6.81
C VAL A 373 -9.41 22.59 -6.70
N GLU A 374 -9.50 23.53 -7.64
CA GLU A 374 -10.58 24.53 -7.66
C GLU A 374 -11.96 23.92 -7.88
N ARG A 375 -12.09 23.00 -8.84
CA ARG A 375 -13.37 22.31 -9.09
C ARG A 375 -13.78 21.39 -7.96
N CYS A 376 -12.83 20.67 -7.37
CA CYS A 376 -13.06 19.89 -6.15
C CYS A 376 -13.48 20.80 -4.98
N HIS A 377 -12.84 21.96 -4.82
CA HIS A 377 -13.22 22.93 -3.79
C HIS A 377 -14.68 23.38 -3.92
N GLU A 378 -15.12 23.73 -5.13
CA GLU A 378 -16.51 24.10 -5.41
C GLU A 378 -17.50 22.96 -5.10
N LEU A 379 -17.13 21.72 -5.44
CA LEU A 379 -17.92 20.53 -5.12
C LEU A 379 -18.06 20.33 -3.61
N VAL A 380 -16.94 20.34 -2.89
CA VAL A 380 -16.89 20.15 -1.45
C VAL A 380 -17.64 21.26 -0.71
N CYS A 381 -17.51 22.52 -1.16
CA CYS A 381 -18.28 23.65 -0.60
C CYS A 381 -19.79 23.48 -0.78
N ARG A 382 -20.24 23.05 -1.96
CA ARG A 382 -21.67 22.78 -2.20
C ARG A 382 -22.20 21.66 -1.31
N MET A 383 -21.43 20.57 -1.20
CA MET A 383 -21.74 19.46 -0.30
C MET A 383 -21.81 19.93 1.17
N ALA A 384 -20.83 20.72 1.62
CA ALA A 384 -20.80 21.28 2.97
C ALA A 384 -22.05 22.12 3.27
N ILE A 385 -22.44 23.00 2.35
CA ILE A 385 -23.66 23.83 2.47
C ILE A 385 -24.90 22.95 2.55
N ALA A 386 -25.02 21.93 1.69
CA ALA A 386 -26.15 20.98 1.73
C ALA A 386 -26.21 20.21 3.07
N ARG A 387 -25.08 20.05 3.76
CA ARG A 387 -24.93 19.44 5.08
C ARG A 387 -24.99 20.45 6.24
N GLY A 388 -25.40 21.69 5.96
CA GLY A 388 -25.51 22.77 6.94
C GLY A 388 -24.17 23.15 7.58
N VAL A 389 -23.06 22.98 6.87
CA VAL A 389 -21.74 23.47 7.24
C VAL A 389 -21.47 24.72 6.41
N ASP A 390 -21.16 25.84 7.07
CA ASP A 390 -20.72 27.06 6.40
C ASP A 390 -19.21 26.97 6.12
N PRO A 391 -18.77 26.80 4.86
CA PRO A 391 -17.35 26.68 4.53
C PRO A 391 -16.53 27.92 4.91
N SER A 392 -17.15 29.11 4.95
CA SER A 392 -16.46 30.37 5.25
C SER A 392 -15.99 30.48 6.72
N THR A 393 -16.58 29.67 7.60
CA THR A 393 -16.19 29.57 9.01
C THR A 393 -14.93 28.73 9.21
N ILE A 394 -14.56 27.90 8.23
CA ILE A 394 -13.40 27.02 8.29
C ILE A 394 -12.19 27.81 7.78
N LYS A 395 -11.29 28.16 8.70
CA LYS A 395 -10.09 28.94 8.38
C LYS A 395 -8.85 28.07 8.56
N ILE A 396 -8.18 27.79 7.44
CA ILE A 396 -6.80 27.32 7.38
C ILE A 396 -5.93 28.49 6.91
N ASN A 397 -4.65 28.50 7.29
CA ASN A 397 -3.71 29.56 6.90
C ASN A 397 -3.77 29.76 5.36
N LYS A 398 -3.92 31.01 4.91
CA LYS A 398 -4.74 31.38 3.75
C LYS A 398 -4.25 30.93 2.36
N ASP A 399 -3.09 30.28 2.25
CA ASP A 399 -2.43 30.07 0.96
C ASP A 399 -2.54 28.62 0.44
N ASP A 400 -3.02 27.65 1.24
CA ASP A 400 -3.18 26.26 0.80
C ASP A 400 -4.65 25.89 0.58
N LYS A 401 -5.09 26.03 -0.68
CA LYS A 401 -6.46 25.68 -1.12
C LYS A 401 -6.74 24.18 -1.03
N THR A 402 -5.71 23.33 -1.12
CA THR A 402 -5.87 21.87 -1.03
C THR A 402 -6.22 21.47 0.40
N LEU A 403 -5.44 21.96 1.38
CA LEU A 403 -5.71 21.71 2.80
C LEU A 403 -7.03 22.33 3.25
N LEU A 404 -7.35 23.54 2.79
CA LEU A 404 -8.66 24.15 3.05
C LEU A 404 -9.80 23.25 2.54
N THR A 405 -9.66 22.73 1.33
CA THR A 405 -10.67 21.84 0.74
C THR A 405 -10.82 20.54 1.52
N LEU A 406 -9.71 19.91 1.91
CA LEU A 406 -9.73 18.70 2.75
C LEU A 406 -10.38 18.96 4.12
N ALA A 407 -10.15 20.12 4.72
CA ALA A 407 -10.75 20.47 6.00
C ALA A 407 -12.26 20.75 5.90
N ILE A 408 -12.71 21.37 4.81
CA ILE A 408 -14.15 21.52 4.53
C ILE A 408 -14.77 20.15 4.29
N LEU A 409 -14.09 19.27 3.55
CA LEU A 409 -14.53 17.90 3.28
C LEU A 409 -14.71 17.12 4.59
N GLU A 410 -13.68 17.04 5.43
CA GLU A 410 -13.75 16.39 6.75
C GLU A 410 -14.91 16.96 7.59
N ARG A 411 -15.12 18.28 7.58
CA ARG A 411 -16.19 18.89 8.37
C ARG A 411 -17.59 18.59 7.83
N ALA A 412 -17.72 18.42 6.52
CA ALA A 412 -18.98 18.10 5.85
C ALA A 412 -19.34 16.61 5.97
N THR A 413 -18.34 15.74 6.04
CA THR A 413 -18.49 14.28 6.19
C THR A 413 -18.48 13.84 7.65
N ALA A 414 -17.98 14.68 8.56
CA ALA A 414 -18.12 14.47 9.99
C ALA A 414 -19.59 14.25 10.35
N ASP A 415 -19.86 13.06 10.86
CA ASP A 415 -21.16 12.60 11.27
C ASP A 415 -21.72 13.55 12.36
N LYS A 416 -22.51 14.56 11.94
CA LYS A 416 -23.27 15.43 12.83
C LYS A 416 -24.47 14.63 13.35
N LYS A 417 -24.20 13.53 14.06
CA LYS A 417 -25.24 12.88 14.86
C LYS A 417 -25.79 13.95 15.78
N GLU A 418 -27.11 14.13 15.68
CA GLU A 418 -27.83 15.09 16.50
C GLU A 418 -27.49 14.81 17.96
N ILE A 419 -26.90 15.81 18.63
CA ILE A 419 -26.55 15.66 20.04
C ILE A 419 -27.87 15.58 20.81
N ASP A 420 -28.13 14.44 21.43
CA ASP A 420 -29.23 14.32 22.38
C ASP A 420 -28.85 15.08 23.66
N PHE A 421 -29.21 16.35 23.70
CA PHE A 421 -28.96 17.21 24.85
C PHE A 421 -29.73 16.77 26.11
N SER A 422 -30.78 15.94 25.97
CA SER A 422 -31.45 15.35 27.12
C SER A 422 -30.56 14.27 27.77
N ALA A 423 -29.89 13.46 26.95
CA ALA A 423 -28.89 12.48 27.39
C ALA A 423 -27.68 13.16 28.03
N VAL A 424 -27.25 14.35 27.56
CA VAL A 424 -26.13 15.09 28.18
C VAL A 424 -26.39 15.37 29.65
N LEU A 425 -27.59 15.86 30.00
CA LEU A 425 -27.95 16.22 31.37
C LEU A 425 -28.21 15.01 32.28
N SER A 426 -28.66 13.88 31.73
CA SER A 426 -28.76 12.63 32.50
C SER A 426 -27.39 12.00 32.72
N ASN A 427 -26.52 12.01 31.70
CA ASN A 427 -25.19 11.40 31.75
C ASN A 427 -24.24 12.19 32.65
N VAL A 428 -24.32 13.52 32.69
CA VAL A 428 -23.44 14.32 33.57
C VAL A 428 -23.59 13.96 35.05
N ALA A 429 -24.79 13.52 35.47
CA ALA A 429 -25.04 13.08 36.85
C ALA A 429 -24.28 11.80 37.22
N GLN A 430 -23.84 11.01 36.24
CA GLN A 430 -23.00 9.82 36.45
C GLN A 430 -21.54 10.21 36.74
N TYR A 431 -21.09 11.36 36.21
CA TYR A 431 -19.74 11.89 36.37
C TYR A 431 -19.73 13.04 37.41
N LYS A 432 -19.91 12.65 38.67
CA LYS A 432 -20.17 13.57 39.79
C LYS A 432 -19.05 14.59 40.01
N ASN A 433 -17.79 14.24 39.74
CA ASN A 433 -16.66 15.14 39.95
C ASN A 433 -16.56 16.16 38.81
N ILE A 434 -16.86 15.75 37.58
CA ILE A 434 -17.04 16.67 36.45
C ILE A 434 -18.18 17.65 36.73
N GLU A 435 -19.36 17.15 37.14
CA GLU A 435 -20.52 18.00 37.49
C GLU A 435 -20.17 18.98 38.61
N ARG A 436 -19.51 18.51 39.67
CA ARG A 436 -19.12 19.34 40.82
C ARG A 436 -18.10 20.41 40.46
N LEU A 437 -17.14 20.11 39.57
CA LEU A 437 -16.10 21.05 39.16
C LEU A 437 -16.63 22.13 38.19
N VAL A 438 -17.36 21.71 37.15
CA VAL A 438 -17.84 22.61 36.09
C VAL A 438 -19.09 23.37 36.54
N GLY A 439 -19.99 22.66 37.22
CA GLY A 439 -21.29 23.14 37.70
C GLY A 439 -22.42 22.80 36.73
N ARG A 440 -23.50 22.21 37.25
CA ARG A 440 -24.68 21.77 36.48
C ARG A 440 -25.27 22.86 35.58
N LYS A 441 -25.37 24.10 36.06
CA LYS A 441 -25.89 25.25 35.31
C LYS A 441 -25.18 25.48 33.98
N TRP A 442 -23.87 25.25 33.92
CA TRP A 442 -23.11 25.42 32.68
C TRP A 442 -23.58 24.42 31.62
N PHE A 443 -23.83 23.17 31.99
CA PHE A 443 -24.36 22.15 31.08
C PHE A 443 -25.79 22.49 30.64
N GLU A 444 -26.64 22.96 31.55
CA GLU A 444 -28.02 23.40 31.24
C GLU A 444 -28.03 24.59 30.25
N GLU A 445 -27.12 25.55 30.43
CA GLU A 445 -26.96 26.70 29.52
C GLU A 445 -26.48 26.27 28.12
N ARG A 446 -25.56 25.30 28.03
CA ARG A 446 -25.07 24.78 26.74
C ARG A 446 -26.12 23.92 26.04
N ALA A 447 -26.84 23.10 26.79
CA ALA A 447 -27.95 22.29 26.30
C ALA A 447 -29.09 23.15 25.74
N SER A 448 -29.50 24.20 26.46
CA SER A 448 -30.54 25.12 25.99
C SER A 448 -30.15 25.90 24.73
N LYS A 449 -28.85 26.24 24.59
CA LYS A 449 -28.30 26.87 23.38
C LYS A 449 -27.99 25.89 22.25
N LYS A 450 -28.17 24.58 22.46
CA LYS A 450 -27.75 23.51 21.54
C LYS A 450 -26.31 23.66 21.06
N ASP A 451 -25.40 24.00 21.98
CA ASP A 451 -24.00 24.26 21.65
C ASP A 451 -23.22 22.96 21.37
N THR A 452 -23.01 22.66 20.09
CA THR A 452 -22.29 21.47 19.61
C THR A 452 -20.78 21.66 19.52
N SER A 453 -20.26 22.87 19.81
CA SER A 453 -18.83 23.17 19.72
C SER A 453 -18.01 22.65 20.90
N GLN A 454 -18.68 22.28 21.99
CA GLN A 454 -18.05 21.89 23.25
C GLN A 454 -17.70 20.39 23.27
N PRO A 455 -16.41 20.00 23.33
CA PRO A 455 -16.05 18.58 23.28
C PRO A 455 -16.57 17.76 24.47
N LEU A 456 -16.65 18.38 25.66
CA LEU A 456 -17.23 17.74 26.84
C LEU A 456 -18.72 17.39 26.66
N ILE A 457 -19.48 18.24 25.96
CA ILE A 457 -20.89 17.99 25.63
C ILE A 457 -21.00 16.81 24.66
N TRP A 458 -20.12 16.76 23.65
CA TRP A 458 -20.09 15.64 22.70
C TRP A 458 -19.75 14.30 23.37
N LEU A 459 -18.77 14.30 24.27
CA LEU A 459 -18.41 13.10 25.05
C LEU A 459 -19.61 12.63 25.88
N LEU A 460 -20.25 13.56 26.61
CA LEU A 460 -21.41 13.25 27.46
C LEU A 460 -22.60 12.73 26.65
N ALA A 461 -22.85 13.27 25.46
CA ALA A 461 -23.90 12.79 24.58
C ALA A 461 -23.71 11.34 24.14
N LYS A 462 -22.46 10.85 24.13
CA LYS A 462 -22.09 9.50 23.71
C LYS A 462 -21.65 8.59 24.87
N ALA A 463 -21.82 9.03 26.10
CA ALA A 463 -21.30 8.35 27.29
C ALA A 463 -21.97 7.00 27.59
N ASN A 464 -23.17 6.76 27.07
CA ASN A 464 -23.93 5.54 27.31
C ASN A 464 -24.33 4.89 25.97
N PRO A 465 -23.41 4.14 25.32
CA PRO A 465 -23.76 3.37 24.14
C PRO A 465 -24.79 2.29 24.50
N LYS A 466 -25.68 1.97 23.56
CA LYS A 466 -26.70 0.94 23.77
C LYS A 466 -26.04 -0.43 23.90
N GLU A 467 -26.42 -1.19 24.93
CA GLU A 467 -25.82 -2.48 25.24
C GLU A 467 -26.01 -3.48 24.10
N GLU A 468 -27.16 -3.45 23.42
CA GLU A 468 -27.47 -4.33 22.29
C GLU A 468 -26.54 -4.06 21.09
N GLU A 469 -26.22 -2.80 20.80
CA GLU A 469 -25.31 -2.44 19.70
C GLU A 469 -23.88 -2.94 20.00
N ILE A 470 -23.44 -2.82 21.25
CA ILE A 470 -22.13 -3.32 21.67
C ILE A 470 -22.07 -4.86 21.59
N LYS A 471 -23.12 -5.56 22.04
CA LYS A 471 -23.21 -7.02 21.95
C LYS A 471 -23.13 -7.51 20.50
N GLN A 472 -23.86 -6.87 19.59
CA GLN A 472 -23.81 -7.19 18.15
C GLN A 472 -22.39 -7.04 17.59
N LEU A 473 -21.67 -5.96 17.94
CA LEU A 473 -20.29 -5.78 17.50
C LEU A 473 -19.35 -6.87 18.04
N PHE A 474 -19.54 -7.35 19.27
CA PHE A 474 -18.76 -8.48 19.79
C PHE A 474 -19.09 -9.80 19.09
N GLU A 475 -20.36 -10.04 18.75
CA GLU A 475 -20.76 -11.21 17.95
C GLU A 475 -20.15 -11.15 16.54
N GLU A 476 -20.12 -9.98 15.90
CA GLU A 476 -19.44 -9.76 14.64
C GLU A 476 -17.93 -9.98 14.73
N LEU A 477 -17.31 -9.54 15.82
CA LEU A 477 -15.87 -9.72 16.05
C LEU A 477 -15.49 -11.20 16.08
N GLU A 478 -16.30 -12.04 16.72
CA GLU A 478 -16.10 -13.49 16.75
C GLU A 478 -16.37 -14.13 15.38
N LYS A 479 -17.40 -13.65 14.66
CA LYS A 479 -17.74 -14.12 13.31
C LYS A 479 -16.62 -13.85 12.31
N TYR A 480 -15.89 -12.74 12.44
CA TYR A 480 -14.84 -12.32 11.51
C TYR A 480 -13.41 -12.52 12.07
N LYS A 481 -13.20 -13.50 12.95
CA LYS A 481 -11.89 -13.74 13.57
C LYS A 481 -10.74 -13.99 12.59
N ASP A 482 -11.04 -14.55 11.42
CA ASP A 482 -10.07 -14.90 10.38
C ASP A 482 -9.86 -13.78 9.33
N ASP A 483 -10.83 -12.86 9.17
CA ASP A 483 -10.74 -11.69 8.27
C ASP A 483 -10.15 -10.49 9.03
N GLN A 484 -8.85 -10.24 8.85
CA GLN A 484 -8.13 -9.19 9.59
C GLN A 484 -8.68 -7.79 9.34
N LEU A 485 -9.17 -7.48 8.13
CA LEU A 485 -9.67 -6.16 7.79
C LEU A 485 -11.04 -5.91 8.45
N ARG A 486 -11.94 -6.91 8.38
CA ARG A 486 -13.23 -6.87 9.09
C ARG A 486 -13.02 -6.79 10.59
N LYS A 487 -12.14 -7.62 11.14
CA LYS A 487 -11.78 -7.61 12.56
C LYS A 487 -11.31 -6.22 13.00
N TRP A 488 -10.42 -5.60 12.24
CA TRP A 488 -9.95 -4.24 12.52
C TRP A 488 -11.10 -3.22 12.46
N SER A 489 -11.96 -3.30 11.44
CA SER A 489 -13.14 -2.42 11.31
C SER A 489 -14.08 -2.53 12.51
N VAL A 490 -14.42 -3.76 12.93
CA VAL A 490 -15.27 -4.02 14.09
C VAL A 490 -14.62 -3.52 15.38
N LEU A 491 -13.32 -3.75 15.57
CA LEU A 491 -12.59 -3.20 16.73
C LEU A 491 -12.61 -1.67 16.78
N MET A 492 -12.48 -1.00 15.62
CA MET A 492 -12.61 0.45 15.54
C MET A 492 -14.03 0.92 15.87
N ALA A 493 -15.06 0.20 15.41
CA ALA A 493 -16.45 0.50 15.76
C ALA A 493 -16.70 0.37 17.27
N ILE A 494 -16.21 -0.71 17.90
CA ILE A 494 -16.26 -0.90 19.35
C ILE A 494 -15.57 0.27 20.08
N ARG A 495 -14.35 0.61 19.66
CA ARG A 495 -13.60 1.73 20.22
C ARG A 495 -14.38 3.04 20.10
N LEU A 496 -14.91 3.37 18.92
CA LEU A 496 -15.66 4.62 18.70
C LEU A 496 -16.91 4.73 19.60
N LYS A 497 -17.52 3.60 19.97
CA LYS A 497 -18.70 3.55 20.84
C LYS A 497 -18.34 3.63 22.33
N LEU A 498 -17.29 2.95 22.76
CA LEU A 498 -16.90 2.85 24.17
C LEU A 498 -15.92 3.94 24.62
N GLN A 499 -15.14 4.52 23.71
CA GLN A 499 -14.12 5.50 24.06
C GLN A 499 -14.68 6.76 24.73
N PRO A 500 -15.84 7.35 24.34
CA PRO A 500 -16.39 8.51 25.04
C PRO A 500 -16.65 8.24 26.54
N TYR A 501 -17.18 7.06 26.86
CA TYR A 501 -17.36 6.61 28.24
C TYR A 501 -16.02 6.51 28.97
N ALA A 502 -15.05 5.80 28.39
CA ALA A 502 -13.75 5.57 29.00
C ALA A 502 -12.98 6.89 29.26
N VAL A 503 -13.04 7.83 28.32
CA VAL A 503 -12.43 9.17 28.47
C VAL A 503 -13.10 9.97 29.59
N LEU A 504 -14.44 9.98 29.65
CA LEU A 504 -15.16 10.69 30.71
C LEU A 504 -14.89 10.09 32.08
N GLU A 505 -14.86 8.77 32.19
CA GLU A 505 -14.53 8.07 33.42
C GLU A 505 -13.11 8.41 33.86
N HIS A 506 -12.15 8.43 32.93
CA HIS A 506 -10.77 8.80 33.21
C HIS A 506 -10.67 10.26 33.72
N ILE A 507 -11.36 11.20 33.08
CA ILE A 507 -11.41 12.61 33.53
C ILE A 507 -12.04 12.70 34.92
N ASP A 508 -13.19 12.06 35.15
CA ASP A 508 -13.90 12.13 36.43
C ASP A 508 -13.07 11.57 37.58
N ARG A 509 -12.43 10.40 37.40
CA ARG A 509 -11.51 9.83 38.39
C ARG A 509 -10.30 10.74 38.64
N SER A 510 -9.76 11.35 37.59
CA SER A 510 -8.64 12.29 37.73
C SER A 510 -9.03 13.49 38.58
N ILE A 511 -10.20 14.08 38.35
CA ILE A 511 -10.72 15.17 39.21
C ILE A 511 -10.91 14.66 40.64
N ALA A 512 -11.52 13.49 40.82
CA ALA A 512 -11.81 12.90 42.13
C ALA A 512 -10.54 12.79 43.00
N ILE A 513 -9.41 12.41 42.42
CA ILE A 513 -8.12 12.30 43.12
C ILE A 513 -7.69 13.65 43.72
N PHE A 514 -7.92 14.77 43.03
CA PHE A 514 -7.60 16.11 43.52
C PHE A 514 -8.66 16.68 44.47
N MET A 515 -9.89 16.16 44.49
CA MET A 515 -10.96 16.65 45.36
C MET A 515 -10.91 16.11 46.81
N LYS A 516 -9.97 15.21 47.13
CA LYS A 516 -9.86 14.55 48.45
C LYS A 516 -9.27 15.44 49.54
N ASP A 517 -8.56 16.52 49.21
CA ASP A 517 -7.86 17.40 50.16
C ASP A 517 -8.46 18.82 50.23
N PRO A 518 -8.26 19.58 51.33
CA PRO A 518 -8.69 20.99 51.46
C PRO A 518 -8.03 21.98 50.47
N LEU A 519 -7.18 21.52 49.56
CA LEU A 519 -6.72 22.24 48.37
C LEU A 519 -6.98 21.33 47.16
N PRO A 520 -7.46 21.84 46.00
CA PRO A 520 -6.67 22.79 45.21
C PRO A 520 -7.44 23.84 44.37
N ARG A 521 -6.67 24.77 43.81
CA ARG A 521 -7.02 25.83 42.84
C ARG A 521 -7.45 25.27 41.47
N LEU A 522 -8.44 24.36 41.42
CA LEU A 522 -8.97 23.78 40.16
C LEU A 522 -9.77 24.77 39.29
N LYS A 523 -9.82 26.06 39.67
CA LYS A 523 -10.47 27.09 38.86
C LYS A 523 -9.87 27.17 37.45
N ALA A 524 -8.55 27.13 37.32
CA ALA A 524 -7.89 27.17 36.02
C ALA A 524 -8.21 25.90 35.20
N VAL A 525 -8.16 24.72 35.82
CA VAL A 525 -8.59 23.45 35.20
C VAL A 525 -10.04 23.54 34.72
N ARG A 526 -10.96 24.04 35.54
CA ARG A 526 -12.36 24.27 35.17
C ARG A 526 -12.46 25.20 33.96
N ASP A 527 -11.83 26.38 34.03
CA ASP A 527 -11.91 27.42 33.01
C ASP A 527 -11.36 26.90 31.66
N SER A 528 -10.33 26.04 31.68
CA SER A 528 -9.78 25.41 30.48
C SER A 528 -10.56 24.18 29.99
N LEU A 529 -11.21 23.41 30.87
CA LEU A 529 -12.10 22.30 30.48
C LEU A 529 -13.35 22.78 29.74
N ILE A 530 -13.85 23.98 30.07
CA ILE A 530 -15.00 24.59 29.38
C ILE A 530 -14.62 25.40 28.14
N ASN A 531 -13.33 25.44 27.81
CA ASN A 531 -12.80 26.09 26.61
C ASN A 531 -12.54 25.01 25.53
N PRO A 532 -13.24 25.05 24.39
CA PRO A 532 -13.07 24.07 23.30
C PRO A 532 -11.62 23.90 22.83
N ASP A 533 -10.83 24.98 22.85
CA ASP A 533 -9.46 24.98 22.35
C ASP A 533 -8.45 24.43 23.37
N GLN A 534 -8.81 24.37 24.65
CA GLN A 534 -7.89 24.00 25.74
C GLN A 534 -8.22 22.68 26.42
N ILE A 535 -9.41 22.11 26.18
CA ILE A 535 -9.89 20.92 26.90
C ILE A 535 -8.91 19.75 26.81
N TYR A 536 -8.40 19.41 25.62
CA TYR A 536 -7.53 18.24 25.45
C TYR A 536 -6.16 18.43 26.09
N GLN A 537 -5.58 19.62 25.99
CA GLN A 537 -4.35 19.97 26.71
C GLN A 537 -4.56 19.80 28.22
N THR A 538 -5.68 20.33 28.72
CA THR A 538 -6.04 20.28 30.14
C THR A 538 -6.26 18.85 30.63
N VAL A 539 -6.90 18.00 29.82
CA VAL A 539 -7.06 16.57 30.11
C VAL A 539 -5.70 15.89 30.16
N GLY A 540 -4.81 16.16 29.21
CA GLY A 540 -3.44 15.60 29.22
C GLY A 540 -2.65 15.97 30.49
N GLU A 541 -2.73 17.23 30.93
CA GLU A 541 -2.13 17.71 32.19
C GLU A 541 -2.76 17.04 33.41
N LEU A 542 -4.10 17.00 33.45
CA LEU A 542 -4.88 16.45 34.55
C LEU A 542 -4.62 14.97 34.77
N VAL A 543 -4.63 14.19 33.70
CA VAL A 543 -4.42 12.74 33.74
C VAL A 543 -3.01 12.39 34.21
N LEU A 544 -1.99 13.06 33.69
CA LEU A 544 -0.61 12.86 34.11
C LEU A 544 -0.44 13.18 35.61
N ALA A 545 -0.95 14.34 36.03
CA ALA A 545 -0.86 14.77 37.42
C ALA A 545 -1.65 13.84 38.36
N ALA A 546 -2.78 13.31 37.92
CA ALA A 546 -3.60 12.37 38.70
C ALA A 546 -2.88 11.03 38.94
N HIS A 547 -2.18 10.48 37.94
CA HIS A 547 -1.39 9.26 38.12
C HIS A 547 -0.32 9.47 39.19
N LEU A 548 0.41 10.58 39.13
CA LEU A 548 1.39 10.93 40.16
C LEU A 548 0.73 11.12 41.51
N ARG A 549 -0.42 11.84 41.57
CA ARG A 549 -1.15 12.10 42.82
C ARG A 549 -1.64 10.82 43.50
N ALA A 550 -1.93 9.77 42.74
CA ALA A 550 -2.39 8.50 43.26
C ALA A 550 -1.34 7.79 44.15
N ALA A 551 -0.05 8.06 43.92
CA ALA A 551 1.04 7.45 44.68
C ALA A 551 1.86 8.45 45.51
N TYR A 552 1.93 9.71 45.09
CA TYR A 552 2.78 10.74 45.66
C TYR A 552 2.03 12.07 45.82
N PRO A 553 2.39 12.96 46.75
CA PRO A 553 1.85 14.31 46.78
C PRO A 553 2.12 15.01 45.45
N ALA A 554 1.06 15.43 44.75
CA ALA A 554 1.15 16.20 43.51
C ALA A 554 0.15 17.37 43.47
N GLU A 555 0.51 18.42 42.75
CA GLU A 555 -0.32 19.60 42.46
C GLU A 555 -0.34 19.84 40.94
N ILE A 556 -1.44 20.39 40.45
CA ILE A 556 -1.66 20.72 39.04
C ILE A 556 -1.69 22.24 38.84
N GLN A 557 -1.18 22.71 37.70
CA GLN A 557 -1.19 24.13 37.28
C GLN A 557 -0.69 25.07 38.40
N PHE A 558 0.49 24.75 38.92
CA PHE A 558 1.10 25.48 40.02
C PHE A 558 2.03 26.59 39.50
N LYS A 559 2.15 27.67 40.26
CA LYS A 559 2.89 28.87 39.83
C LYS A 559 4.36 28.79 40.25
N VAL A 560 5.27 28.97 39.30
CA VAL A 560 6.71 29.11 39.52
C VAL A 560 7.17 30.45 38.95
N GLY A 561 7.50 31.40 39.83
CA GLY A 561 7.78 32.78 39.41
C GLY A 561 6.58 33.38 38.66
N LYS A 562 6.78 33.73 37.38
CA LYS A 562 5.72 34.26 36.50
C LYS A 562 5.02 33.20 35.62
N LYS A 563 5.49 31.96 35.62
CA LYS A 563 4.96 30.87 34.79
C LYS A 563 4.04 29.95 35.60
N ILE A 564 3.19 29.23 34.89
CA ILE A 564 2.36 28.16 35.43
C ILE A 564 2.89 26.88 34.80
N ALA A 565 3.40 25.98 35.64
CA ALA A 565 3.88 24.68 35.19
C ALA A 565 2.78 23.63 35.35
N GLY A 566 2.77 22.64 34.47
CA GLY A 566 1.72 21.62 34.40
C GLY A 566 1.51 20.85 35.72
N CYS A 567 2.57 20.32 36.32
CA CYS A 567 2.49 19.53 37.55
C CYS A 567 3.72 19.70 38.45
N ARG A 568 3.49 19.69 39.77
CA ARG A 568 4.51 19.54 40.80
C ARG A 568 4.26 18.25 41.55
N THR A 569 5.30 17.49 41.86
CA THR A 569 5.17 16.32 42.75
C THR A 569 6.36 16.19 43.70
N ILE A 570 6.20 15.44 44.80
CA ILE A 570 7.25 15.13 45.76
C ILE A 570 7.44 13.61 45.79
N ILE A 571 8.59 13.14 45.27
CA ILE A 571 8.95 11.72 45.25
C ILE A 571 10.17 11.55 46.15
N GLU A 572 10.05 10.69 47.16
CA GLU A 572 11.12 10.43 48.15
C GLU A 572 11.63 11.70 48.85
N GLY A 573 10.73 12.65 49.11
CA GLY A 573 11.08 13.93 49.74
C GLY A 573 11.76 14.94 48.81
N LYS A 574 11.98 14.61 47.53
CA LYS A 574 12.51 15.54 46.52
C LYS A 574 11.36 16.12 45.70
N GLU A 575 11.30 17.45 45.63
CA GLU A 575 10.36 18.15 44.75
C GLU A 575 10.77 17.97 43.28
N ILE A 576 9.79 17.75 42.42
CA ILE A 576 9.96 17.59 40.97
C ILE A 576 8.93 18.48 40.28
N ILE A 577 9.37 19.19 39.26
CA ILE A 577 8.55 20.04 38.39
C ILE A 577 8.38 19.34 37.06
N ILE A 578 7.16 19.32 36.52
CA ILE A 578 6.84 18.70 35.25
C ILE A 578 6.07 19.72 34.41
N GLU A 579 6.65 20.10 33.26
CA GLU A 579 5.96 20.91 32.26
C GLU A 579 5.37 20.01 31.18
N VAL A 580 4.08 20.17 30.88
CA VAL A 580 3.38 19.32 29.91
C VAL A 580 3.28 20.01 28.56
N VAL A 581 3.68 19.31 27.51
CA VAL A 581 3.60 19.70 26.11
C VAL A 581 2.61 18.76 25.44
N ASN A 582 1.57 19.33 24.85
CA ASN A 582 0.61 18.59 24.04
C ASN A 582 0.79 19.07 22.59
N PRO A 583 1.78 18.52 21.86
CA PRO A 583 1.95 18.85 20.44
C PRO A 583 0.74 18.38 19.65
N ASP A 584 0.17 19.25 18.83
CA ASP A 584 -0.83 18.86 17.85
C ASP A 584 -0.14 18.43 16.55
N MET A 585 -0.76 17.47 15.84
CA MET A 585 -0.39 17.14 14.46
C MET A 585 -0.31 18.41 13.61
N SER A 586 0.64 18.43 12.67
CA SER A 586 0.63 19.47 11.65
C SER A 586 -0.69 19.41 10.87
N LEU A 587 -1.14 20.54 10.31
CA LEU A 587 -2.39 20.55 9.52
C LEU A 587 -2.29 19.59 8.33
N GLU A 588 -1.11 19.51 7.72
CA GLU A 588 -0.78 18.56 6.66
C GLU A 588 -1.01 17.11 7.13
N SER A 589 -0.44 16.71 8.28
CA SER A 589 -0.66 15.37 8.84
C SER A 589 -2.10 15.10 9.29
N LYS A 590 -2.85 16.14 9.67
CA LYS A 590 -4.24 15.99 10.10
C LYS A 590 -5.18 15.68 8.93
N TYR A 591 -4.99 16.34 7.79
CA TYR A 591 -5.95 16.32 6.68
C TYR A 591 -5.55 15.41 5.51
N LEU A 592 -4.26 15.13 5.30
CA LEU A 592 -3.81 14.31 4.17
C LEU A 592 -3.98 12.82 4.48
N ARG A 593 -4.81 12.11 3.69
CA ARG A 593 -5.16 10.69 3.88
C ARG A 593 -4.20 9.75 3.13
N GLY A 594 -3.79 8.63 3.77
CA GLY A 594 -3.00 7.56 3.11
C GLY A 594 -1.60 7.96 2.65
N VAL A 595 -1.26 9.22 2.82
CA VAL A 595 -0.02 9.85 2.44
C VAL A 595 0.87 9.80 3.68
N LEU A 596 1.84 8.87 3.68
CA LEU A 596 3.03 8.97 4.53
C LEU A 596 3.64 10.35 4.27
N THR A 597 3.30 11.31 5.11
CA THR A 597 3.73 12.68 4.94
C THR A 597 5.13 12.76 5.55
N GLN A 598 6.12 13.10 4.72
CA GLN A 598 7.25 13.91 5.16
C GLN A 598 6.75 15.34 5.52
N ALA A 599 5.61 15.46 6.22
CA ALA A 599 5.18 16.74 6.77
C ALA A 599 6.30 17.13 7.70
N GLY A 600 7.00 18.22 7.36
CA GLY A 600 8.17 18.65 8.12
C GLY A 600 7.80 18.69 9.58
N ASN A 601 8.48 17.88 10.40
CA ASN A 601 8.19 17.71 11.81
C ASN A 601 8.30 19.07 12.51
N ARG A 602 7.15 19.75 12.67
CA ARG A 602 7.06 21.02 13.41
C ARG A 602 7.13 20.78 14.91
N THR A 603 7.01 19.55 15.38
CA THR A 603 7.11 19.20 16.79
C THR A 603 8.47 19.58 17.37
N LYS A 604 9.59 19.29 16.66
CA LYS A 604 10.91 19.73 17.13
C LYS A 604 10.94 21.24 17.37
N SER A 605 10.28 22.03 16.51
CA SER A 605 10.17 23.48 16.69
C SER A 605 9.22 23.89 17.83
N GLN A 606 8.08 23.22 18.02
CA GLN A 606 7.13 23.50 19.10
C GLN A 606 7.71 23.15 20.48
N ILE A 607 8.34 21.98 20.60
CA ILE A 607 9.09 21.55 21.78
C ILE A 607 10.18 22.58 22.07
N LYS A 608 10.98 22.95 21.07
CA LYS A 608 12.06 23.96 21.21
C LYS A 608 11.53 25.32 21.64
N ASN A 609 10.39 25.78 21.11
CA ASN A 609 9.78 27.04 21.50
C ASN A 609 9.29 27.01 22.94
N LYS A 610 8.54 25.96 23.33
CA LYS A 610 8.11 25.75 24.72
C LYS A 610 9.29 25.70 25.69
N LEU A 611 10.35 24.96 25.33
CA LEU A 611 11.59 24.90 26.10
C LEU A 611 12.19 26.28 26.31
N LYS A 612 12.36 27.06 25.24
CA LYS A 612 12.96 28.40 25.31
C LYS A 612 12.12 29.41 26.07
N GLU A 613 10.79 29.33 25.99
CA GLU A 613 9.89 30.31 26.58
C GLU A 613 9.56 30.07 28.06
N GLN A 614 9.53 28.81 28.50
CA GLN A 614 9.07 28.44 29.83
C GLN A 614 10.20 27.98 30.76
N ILE A 615 11.08 27.10 30.28
CA ILE A 615 12.06 26.44 31.14
C ILE A 615 13.05 27.42 31.79
N PRO A 616 13.62 28.43 31.09
CA PRO A 616 14.53 29.37 31.73
C PRO A 616 13.91 30.14 32.89
N GLU A 617 12.62 30.50 32.81
CA GLU A 617 11.93 31.22 33.87
C GLU A 617 11.61 30.31 35.06
N ILE A 618 11.22 29.05 34.81
CA ILE A 618 11.03 28.04 35.86
C ILE A 618 12.37 27.79 36.57
N ALA A 619 13.43 27.48 35.80
CA ALA A 619 14.76 27.17 36.32
C ALA A 619 15.38 28.30 37.16
N LYS A 620 15.07 29.57 36.87
CA LYS A 620 15.53 30.72 37.68
C LYS A 620 14.88 30.80 39.06
N ASN A 621 13.71 30.18 39.25
CA ASN A 621 12.88 30.34 40.44
C ASN A 621 12.79 29.06 41.29
N THR A 622 13.49 27.99 40.90
CA THR A 622 13.57 26.74 41.68
C THR A 622 14.84 25.98 41.32
N ASP A 623 15.37 25.17 42.24
CA ASP A 623 16.47 24.22 42.03
C ASP A 623 15.98 22.77 41.82
N ALA A 624 14.67 22.54 41.89
CA ALA A 624 14.08 21.23 41.67
C ALA A 624 14.38 20.69 40.26
N PRO A 625 14.52 19.36 40.09
CA PRO A 625 14.49 18.70 38.79
C PRO A 625 13.28 19.09 37.95
N ILE A 626 13.49 19.33 36.67
CA ILE A 626 12.45 19.75 35.73
C ILE A 626 12.32 18.68 34.64
N PHE A 627 11.16 18.02 34.56
CA PHE A 627 10.84 17.13 33.45
C PHE A 627 9.97 17.82 32.42
N LEU A 628 10.16 17.43 31.16
CA LEU A 628 9.24 17.77 30.08
C LEU A 628 8.36 16.55 29.79
N ALA A 629 7.06 16.66 30.01
CA ALA A 629 6.09 15.63 29.67
C ALA A 629 5.47 15.91 28.30
N ILE A 630 5.69 15.04 27.32
CA ILE A 630 5.19 15.19 25.95
C ILE A 630 4.08 14.16 25.73
N ASN A 631 2.85 14.64 25.58
CA ASN A 631 1.71 13.82 25.22
C ASN A 631 1.65 13.62 23.70
N ARG A 632 2.07 12.45 23.21
CA ARG A 632 2.08 12.11 21.80
C ARG A 632 0.73 11.71 21.23
N GLY A 633 -0.30 11.54 22.08
CA GLY A 633 -1.61 10.99 21.67
C GLY A 633 -2.31 11.79 20.55
N ARG A 634 -1.83 13.00 20.26
CA ARG A 634 -2.35 13.90 19.21
C ARG A 634 -1.31 14.30 18.18
N SER A 635 -0.20 13.58 18.10
CA SER A 635 0.94 13.91 17.25
C SER A 635 1.46 12.66 16.55
N GLY A 636 2.02 12.81 15.34
CA GLY A 636 2.71 11.72 14.64
C GLY A 636 4.12 11.41 15.18
N ILE A 637 4.43 11.81 16.42
CA ILE A 637 5.79 11.71 16.98
C ILE A 637 6.08 10.29 17.42
N ASP A 638 7.22 9.77 17.00
CA ASP A 638 7.75 8.48 17.45
C ASP A 638 8.95 8.63 18.42
N ASP A 639 9.41 7.50 18.95
CA ASP A 639 10.49 7.48 19.94
C ASP A 639 11.84 7.93 19.33
N MET A 640 12.05 7.72 18.02
CA MET A 640 13.28 8.14 17.32
C MET A 640 13.32 9.66 17.18
N GLU A 641 12.20 10.29 16.85
CA GLU A 641 12.11 11.75 16.75
C GLU A 641 12.33 12.45 18.09
N ILE A 642 11.90 11.84 19.20
CA ILE A 642 12.22 12.32 20.55
C ILE A 642 13.71 12.17 20.84
N ALA A 643 14.30 11.02 20.51
CA ALA A 643 15.74 10.79 20.69
C ALA A 643 16.57 11.80 19.86
N ASP A 644 16.17 12.09 18.62
CA ASP A 644 16.80 13.08 17.76
C ASP A 644 16.61 14.51 18.30
N THR A 645 15.47 14.79 18.91
CA THR A 645 15.22 16.08 19.58
C THR A 645 16.10 16.24 20.83
N LEU A 646 16.26 15.19 21.63
CA LEU A 646 17.03 15.20 22.89
C LEU A 646 18.53 15.22 22.65
N TYR A 647 19.01 14.24 21.91
CA TYR A 647 20.43 13.90 21.80
C TYR A 647 21.05 14.39 20.49
N GLY A 648 20.24 14.94 19.58
CA GLY A 648 20.66 15.41 18.28
C GLY A 648 20.44 14.39 17.17
N SER A 649 20.29 14.86 15.95
CA SER A 649 19.86 14.07 14.79
C SER A 649 20.88 12.98 14.47
N LEU A 650 20.43 11.72 14.34
CA LEU A 650 21.29 10.60 13.99
C LEU A 650 21.76 10.73 12.53
N LYS A 651 23.08 10.74 12.31
CA LYS A 651 23.70 10.73 10.99
C LYS A 651 24.63 9.56 10.83
N VAL A 652 24.72 9.06 9.60
CA VAL A 652 25.70 8.07 9.18
C VAL A 652 26.74 8.76 8.31
N ARG A 653 27.99 8.76 8.74
CA ARG A 653 29.13 9.19 7.93
C ARG A 653 29.70 7.97 7.23
N MET A 654 29.66 7.96 5.90
CA MET A 654 30.32 6.95 5.07
C MET A 654 31.62 7.53 4.52
N TYR A 655 32.70 6.79 4.71
CA TYR A 655 34.00 7.07 4.11
C TYR A 655 34.10 6.25 2.83
N LEU A 656 34.28 6.94 1.71
CA LEU A 656 34.41 6.33 0.39
C LEU A 656 35.89 6.33 -0.02
N ASP A 657 36.34 5.20 -0.54
CA ASP A 657 37.60 5.12 -1.27
C ASP A 657 37.52 6.00 -2.53
N LYS A 658 38.49 6.89 -2.71
CA LYS A 658 38.44 7.90 -3.77
C LYS A 658 38.53 7.33 -5.18
N GLU A 659 39.19 6.18 -5.35
CA GLU A 659 39.43 5.58 -6.67
C GLU A 659 38.29 4.64 -7.07
N THR A 660 37.80 3.85 -6.12
CA THR A 660 36.79 2.81 -6.37
C THR A 660 35.37 3.23 -6.03
N SER A 661 35.19 4.38 -5.35
CA SER A 661 33.90 4.83 -4.80
C SER A 661 33.23 3.82 -3.85
N LYS A 662 33.97 2.83 -3.34
CA LYS A 662 33.46 1.83 -2.39
C LYS A 662 33.48 2.38 -0.97
N VAL A 663 32.47 2.04 -0.17
CA VAL A 663 32.44 2.35 1.26
C VAL A 663 33.52 1.55 1.97
N VAL A 664 34.50 2.24 2.55
CA VAL A 664 35.60 1.63 3.33
C VAL A 664 35.36 1.66 4.84
N LYS A 665 34.52 2.59 5.31
CA LYS A 665 34.11 2.69 6.70
C LYS A 665 32.77 3.41 6.78
N SER A 666 31.91 3.01 7.70
CA SER A 666 30.75 3.78 8.11
C SER A 666 30.77 3.96 9.62
N GLU A 667 30.38 5.14 10.10
CA GLU A 667 30.17 5.41 11.52
C GLU A 667 28.88 6.19 11.72
N SER A 668 28.11 5.83 12.73
CA SER A 668 26.95 6.60 13.17
C SER A 668 27.35 7.59 14.24
N PHE A 669 26.94 8.85 14.11
CA PHE A 669 27.15 9.89 15.12
C PHE A 669 25.88 10.74 15.24
N ARG A 670 25.69 11.42 16.37
CA ARG A 670 24.61 12.40 16.53
C ARG A 670 25.16 13.81 16.31
N GLU A 671 24.44 14.62 15.55
CA GLU A 671 24.75 16.04 15.39
C GLU A 671 24.58 16.80 16.70
N ALA A 672 25.31 17.90 16.89
CA ALA A 672 25.18 18.76 18.06
C ALA A 672 23.98 19.72 17.94
N ASP A 673 22.82 19.20 17.53
CA ASP A 673 21.58 19.95 17.30
C ASP A 673 20.42 19.51 18.20
N GLY A 674 20.70 18.61 19.16
CA GLY A 674 19.77 18.20 20.22
C GLY A 674 19.62 19.25 21.31
N ILE A 675 18.48 19.26 22.00
CA ILE A 675 18.19 20.23 23.06
C ILE A 675 19.14 20.12 24.26
N SER A 676 19.75 18.96 24.49
CA SER A 676 20.81 18.76 25.49
C SER A 676 22.01 19.71 25.31
N THR A 677 22.21 20.24 24.11
CA THR A 677 23.26 21.22 23.82
C THR A 677 22.81 22.68 24.02
N ASP A 678 21.51 22.94 24.10
CA ASP A 678 20.92 24.27 24.37
C ASP A 678 20.91 24.56 25.89
N ASN A 679 21.22 25.80 26.30
CA ASN A 679 21.16 26.23 27.70
C ASN A 679 19.80 25.95 28.35
N ALA A 680 18.70 26.07 27.59
CA ALA A 680 17.37 25.74 28.12
C ALA A 680 17.19 24.23 28.33
N GLY A 681 17.73 23.39 27.46
CA GLY A 681 17.62 21.94 27.58
C GLY A 681 18.52 21.35 28.66
N ARG A 682 19.67 21.96 28.96
CA ARG A 682 20.50 21.58 30.13
C ARG A 682 19.78 21.73 31.47
N GLN A 683 18.74 22.55 31.55
CA GLN A 683 17.90 22.69 32.74
C GLN A 683 16.81 21.61 32.85
N VAL A 684 16.65 20.75 31.84
CA VAL A 684 15.66 19.67 31.83
C VAL A 684 16.32 18.37 32.29
N SER A 685 15.82 17.80 33.39
CA SER A 685 16.31 16.55 33.99
C SER A 685 16.00 15.30 33.16
N GLY A 686 14.91 15.33 32.40
CA GLY A 686 14.48 14.22 31.54
C GLY A 686 13.18 14.54 30.82
N VAL A 687 12.81 13.65 29.89
CA VAL A 687 11.57 13.75 29.12
C VAL A 687 10.68 12.55 29.39
N ILE A 688 9.45 12.82 29.82
CA ILE A 688 8.39 11.83 29.94
C ILE A 688 7.64 11.84 28.61
N PHE A 689 7.65 10.74 27.87
CA PHE A 689 6.95 10.63 26.59
C PHE A 689 5.79 9.67 26.75
N TYR A 690 4.57 10.08 26.42
CA TYR A 690 3.40 9.27 26.71
C TYR A 690 2.22 9.49 25.75
N ASN A 691 1.34 8.51 25.63
CA ASN A 691 0.01 8.64 25.03
C ASN A 691 -1.05 8.02 25.93
N THR A 692 -2.27 8.51 25.80
CA THR A 692 -3.45 7.81 26.33
C THR A 692 -3.90 6.76 25.33
N VAL A 693 -4.08 5.52 25.79
CA VAL A 693 -4.52 4.38 24.99
C VAL A 693 -5.79 3.77 25.56
N PHE A 694 -6.70 3.38 24.67
CA PHE A 694 -7.88 2.62 25.01
C PHE A 694 -7.52 1.14 25.09
N ASP A 695 -7.59 0.56 26.28
CA ASP A 695 -7.29 -0.86 26.50
C ASP A 695 -8.55 -1.70 26.28
N PHE A 696 -8.51 -2.60 25.29
CA PHE A 696 -9.63 -3.47 24.96
C PHE A 696 -9.88 -4.59 25.98
N SER A 697 -8.97 -4.82 26.94
CA SER A 697 -9.13 -5.85 27.98
C SER A 697 -10.05 -5.42 29.12
N ASP A 698 -10.06 -4.12 29.46
CA ASP A 698 -10.86 -3.56 30.54
C ASP A 698 -11.68 -2.32 30.13
N PHE A 699 -11.62 -1.92 28.86
CA PHE A 699 -12.29 -0.77 28.26
C PHE A 699 -11.98 0.55 28.97
N LYS A 700 -10.78 0.69 29.54
CA LYS A 700 -10.31 1.90 30.21
C LYS A 700 -9.23 2.59 29.41
N GLU A 701 -9.13 3.90 29.60
CA GLU A 701 -8.01 4.68 29.12
C GLU A 701 -6.81 4.50 30.07
N LYS A 702 -5.63 4.20 29.54
CA LYS A 702 -4.36 4.03 30.27
C LYS A 702 -3.29 4.93 29.68
N LEU A 703 -2.26 5.25 30.46
CA LEU A 703 -1.07 5.89 29.90
C LEU A 703 -0.06 4.82 29.49
N GLU A 704 0.43 4.92 28.25
CA GLU A 704 1.58 4.18 27.74
C GLU A 704 2.70 5.17 27.43
N GLY A 705 3.95 4.77 27.62
CA GLY A 705 5.08 5.67 27.41
C GLY A 705 6.39 5.21 28.02
N ASP A 706 7.36 6.12 27.98
CA ASP A 706 8.66 5.95 28.61
C ASP A 706 9.22 7.27 29.18
N ILE A 707 10.30 7.19 29.97
CA ILE A 707 11.04 8.34 30.48
C ILE A 707 12.49 8.25 30.01
N PHE A 708 12.93 9.28 29.30
CA PHE A 708 14.27 9.47 28.77
C PHE A 708 15.08 10.38 29.69
N GLU A 709 16.25 9.92 30.10
CA GLU A 709 17.22 10.72 30.86
C GLU A 709 17.87 11.79 29.97
N ASN A 710 18.16 12.95 30.52
CA ASN A 710 18.91 13.99 29.82
C ASN A 710 20.24 14.28 30.54
N ASP A 711 21.27 14.67 29.78
CA ASP A 711 22.49 15.21 30.36
C ASP A 711 22.23 16.65 30.80
N THR A 712 22.22 16.89 32.11
CA THR A 712 21.56 18.05 32.72
C THR A 712 22.29 18.56 33.95
N ASP A 713 22.13 19.85 34.21
CA ASP A 713 22.57 20.51 35.45
C ASP A 713 21.76 20.07 36.68
N ARG A 714 20.66 19.32 36.49
CA ARG A 714 19.69 18.94 37.53
C ARG A 714 19.40 17.43 37.54
N PRO A 715 20.39 16.56 37.78
CA PRO A 715 20.22 15.12 37.62
C PRO A 715 19.22 14.50 38.62
N VAL A 716 18.66 13.37 38.21
CA VAL A 716 17.76 12.51 38.99
C VAL A 716 18.32 11.09 39.07
N SER A 717 17.98 10.36 40.12
CA SER A 717 18.42 8.97 40.26
C SER A 717 17.62 8.05 39.33
N LYS A 718 18.24 6.95 38.88
CA LYS A 718 17.55 5.90 38.11
C LYS A 718 16.37 5.29 38.87
N ASP A 719 16.49 5.21 40.20
CA ASP A 719 15.43 4.71 41.07
C ASP A 719 14.19 5.62 41.06
N MET A 720 14.39 6.94 41.08
CA MET A 720 13.30 7.92 40.96
C MET A 720 12.59 7.79 39.61
N ILE A 721 13.34 7.63 38.52
CA ILE A 721 12.78 7.40 37.17
C ILE A 721 11.98 6.10 37.14
N LYS A 722 12.52 5.01 37.69
CA LYS A 722 11.82 3.72 37.77
C LYS A 722 10.48 3.86 38.50
N LYS A 723 10.46 4.56 39.64
CA LYS A 723 9.24 4.83 40.42
C LYS A 723 8.23 5.68 39.66
N MET A 724 8.70 6.68 38.91
CA MET A 724 7.82 7.46 38.03
C MET A 724 7.20 6.57 36.95
N LYS A 725 7.99 5.72 36.27
CA LYS A 725 7.48 4.78 35.25
C LYS A 725 6.43 3.83 35.83
N GLU A 726 6.69 3.26 37.00
CA GLU A 726 5.78 2.32 37.67
C GLU A 726 4.43 2.94 38.06
N VAL A 727 4.39 4.25 38.29
CA VAL A 727 3.18 4.99 38.65
C VAL A 727 2.45 5.53 37.42
N LEU A 728 3.20 5.98 36.41
CA LEU A 728 2.63 6.61 35.22
C LEU A 728 2.08 5.60 34.22
N PHE A 729 2.77 4.49 33.95
CA PHE A 729 2.49 3.68 32.76
C PHE A 729 1.83 2.34 33.02
N ASN A 730 1.06 1.85 32.04
CA ASN A 730 0.41 0.55 31.97
C ASN A 730 -0.55 0.25 33.14
N LYS A 731 -1.10 1.30 33.74
CA LYS A 731 -2.08 1.21 34.83
C LYS A 731 -3.23 2.15 34.55
N ALA A 732 -4.45 1.71 34.83
CA ALA A 732 -5.60 2.60 34.89
C ALA A 732 -5.58 3.34 36.24
N LEU A 733 -6.14 4.55 36.28
CA LEU A 733 -6.35 5.24 37.54
C LEU A 733 -7.29 4.44 38.46
N PRO A 734 -6.97 4.34 39.76
CA PRO A 734 -7.75 3.59 40.75
C PRO A 734 -9.15 4.16 40.98
#